data_AF-A0A7C3F0L7-F1
#
_entry.id   AF-A0A7C3F0L7-F1
#
_cell.length_a   1.000
_cell.length_b   1.000
_cell.length_c   1.000
_cell.angle_alpha   90.00
_cell.angle_beta   90.00
_cell.angle_gamma   90.00
#
_symmetry.space_group_name_H-M   'P 1'
#
loop_
_entity.id
_entity.type
_entity.pdbx_description
1 polymer ?
#
loop_
_entity_poly.entity_id
_entity_poly.type
_entity_poly.pdbx_seq_one_letter_code
_entity_poly.pdbx_strand_id
1 'polypeptide(L)'
;MPQPSRLLPCRGRRGTLARALTGLSAVLAGSALLMQGPSHAATQGGRALFIAHLTNAPSWRDFAFLAAVPAATIRCAGMPALIALDESGAITREMDDYLRRYKPQALYCLGPLPREAAGTRQRWQPLEADSADTAAGVLARTFWKSADTVVLCREGDYGMALVASALAARLRSPLLFMNPESISAATLGLLKELGVHRAVAVGAAPKAAAALKGKGLAVAELKDTAAVLAWLREQGIPAPYFAVANPLDREATAIKKLSLAAPLLAAARQGLVAPLPYRTMWKQPFVAAECKAGAPKGTPESRKPPRMGLTTVNGHAFAFVVTSGKNEKDYFAVNVDLNGNGDFSDTGEGPFRTGDVVTLGGQRYSVTLGENNGAGKADVRLTFPCADQIVADLKALYAAAGGPPEHLCLVGFPDAIPHAIVREGEGGSNRDLPSDFPFANADNDLFGEVAIGRLIAESASFATLYASRVITYPHLLDPAWAATAGQARWENTYAKLFENVGFTMAPHHDVDTLRWIEKPTEKTKGRRAQAFEQDSPLTRVAVLTHQAHSWWHDLGQTYDWESDVLLAPTLIESGGCLTTALDRQPDFRSVVARLLRNGAVGFEGNALPAIAYDEQQRIVFWNAILEGATLGRAHLRAQNSAVAVVLETDQLAGGPNYYQLYIRGLFADPALALRIPSPPKSAPARVEANGDLVSVYAPAQWWPVKIRVPEDWKKWNGKDLYVLRGAGTFPNRHWIGEGYDAEETYVEATLRTARKVKSIEQMQNPPKPLGWTGKCVADEHADGTRTYHWRVRLVDFDQPRGTILHRVERLDYRITFED
;
A
#
# COMPACT_ATOMS: atom_id res chain seq x y z
N MET A 1 40.64 -39.67 31.96
CA MET A 1 40.60 -40.04 33.39
C MET A 1 39.86 -38.96 34.15
N PRO A 2 38.94 -39.26 35.08
CA PRO A 2 38.08 -40.43 35.17
C PRO A 2 36.57 -40.08 35.23
N GLN A 3 35.75 -41.08 34.90
CA GLN A 3 34.36 -41.32 35.35
C GLN A 3 34.30 -41.48 36.90
N PRO A 4 33.22 -41.92 37.60
CA PRO A 4 31.89 -42.50 37.23
C PRO A 4 30.74 -41.93 38.12
N SER A 5 29.49 -42.41 38.24
CA SER A 5 28.84 -43.74 38.23
C SER A 5 27.30 -43.50 38.31
N ARG A 6 26.41 -44.21 37.58
CA ARG A 6 25.79 -45.54 37.89
C ARG A 6 25.02 -45.51 39.24
N LEU A 7 23.76 -45.91 39.42
CA LEU A 7 22.98 -47.05 38.91
C LEU A 7 21.45 -46.93 39.24
N LEU A 8 20.67 -47.70 38.48
CA LEU A 8 19.26 -48.13 38.56
C LEU A 8 18.86 -48.86 39.90
N PRO A 9 17.72 -49.59 39.97
CA PRO A 9 16.29 -49.19 40.00
C PRO A 9 15.54 -49.89 41.17
N CYS A 10 14.24 -49.64 41.40
CA CYS A 10 13.33 -50.71 41.88
C CYS A 10 11.84 -50.37 41.81
N ARG A 11 11.07 -51.43 41.54
CA ARG A 11 9.63 -51.51 41.30
C ARG A 11 8.81 -51.46 42.59
N GLY A 12 7.54 -51.04 42.49
CA GLY A 12 6.43 -51.86 43.02
C GLY A 12 5.30 -51.19 43.82
N ARG A 13 4.11 -51.20 43.19
CA ARG A 13 2.75 -51.44 43.74
C ARG A 13 1.95 -50.33 44.44
N ARG A 14 0.91 -49.90 43.69
CA ARG A 14 -0.54 -49.88 43.95
C ARG A 14 -1.05 -49.44 45.34
N GLY A 15 -1.81 -48.34 45.32
CA GLY A 15 -2.89 -48.01 46.26
C GLY A 15 -3.82 -46.95 45.67
N THR A 16 -5.06 -47.32 45.39
CA THR A 16 -6.19 -46.50 44.90
C THR A 16 -6.74 -45.55 45.97
N LEU A 17 -7.06 -44.29 45.63
CA LEU A 17 -8.42 -43.71 45.55
C LEU A 17 -8.44 -42.16 45.52
N ALA A 18 -9.34 -41.66 44.68
CA ALA A 18 -10.16 -40.44 44.82
C ALA A 18 -9.59 -39.03 44.50
N ARG A 19 -9.99 -38.59 43.30
CA ARG A 19 -10.70 -37.33 42.96
C ARG A 19 -9.99 -35.96 43.05
N ALA A 20 -10.10 -35.30 41.88
CA ALA A 20 -10.30 -33.87 41.64
C ALA A 20 -9.07 -32.96 41.73
N LEU A 21 -8.47 -32.69 40.57
CA LEU A 21 -8.19 -31.35 40.01
C LEU A 21 -7.20 -31.50 38.85
N THR A 22 -7.73 -31.66 37.64
CA THR A 22 -6.98 -31.52 36.38
C THR A 22 -7.48 -30.28 35.68
N GLY A 23 -6.64 -29.27 35.58
CA GLY A 23 -6.91 -28.07 34.80
C GLY A 23 -5.76 -27.09 34.86
N LEU A 24 -5.14 -26.87 33.69
CA LEU A 24 -4.21 -25.79 33.36
C LEU A 24 -2.81 -25.83 33.96
N SER A 25 -1.85 -26.32 33.17
CA SER A 25 -0.50 -25.73 33.01
C SER A 25 0.25 -26.44 31.88
N ALA A 26 -0.06 -26.09 30.63
CA ALA A 26 0.77 -26.44 29.46
C ALA A 26 0.37 -25.61 28.22
N VAL A 27 0.31 -24.28 28.33
CA VAL A 27 0.27 -23.37 27.17
C VAL A 27 1.00 -22.11 27.59
N LEU A 28 2.27 -21.93 27.24
CA LEU A 28 2.97 -20.63 27.14
C LEU A 28 4.46 -20.74 26.76
N ALA A 29 4.83 -21.68 25.89
CA ALA A 29 6.18 -21.75 25.30
C ALA A 29 6.16 -22.20 23.83
N GLY A 30 5.20 -21.70 23.05
CA GLY A 30 4.95 -22.16 21.66
C GLY A 30 4.80 -21.08 20.60
N SER A 31 5.08 -19.80 20.88
CA SER A 31 4.71 -18.70 19.97
C SER A 31 5.87 -18.09 19.16
N ALA A 32 7.06 -18.67 19.18
CA ALA A 32 8.22 -18.18 18.41
C ALA A 32 8.64 -19.08 17.23
N LEU A 33 7.85 -20.10 16.87
CA LEU A 33 8.25 -21.11 15.86
C LEU A 33 7.23 -21.41 14.74
N LEU A 34 6.23 -20.54 14.52
CA LEU A 34 5.17 -20.77 13.51
C LEU A 34 5.10 -19.76 12.34
N MET A 35 6.06 -18.83 12.23
CA MET A 35 6.16 -17.89 11.09
C MET A 35 7.26 -18.27 10.08
N GLN A 36 7.94 -19.41 10.27
CA GLN A 36 8.56 -20.07 9.12
C GLN A 36 7.43 -20.73 8.33
N GLY A 37 6.80 -19.93 7.45
CA GLY A 37 5.92 -20.47 6.42
C GLY A 37 6.59 -21.70 5.82
N PRO A 38 5.83 -22.75 5.47
CA PRO A 38 6.41 -24.00 5.02
C PRO A 38 7.46 -23.66 3.98
N SER A 39 8.72 -23.96 4.28
CA SER A 39 9.75 -24.05 3.26
C SER A 39 9.36 -25.25 2.41
N HIS A 40 8.30 -25.08 1.62
CA HIS A 40 8.06 -25.90 0.46
C HIS A 40 9.31 -25.68 -0.36
N ALA A 41 10.25 -26.61 -0.25
CA ALA A 41 11.23 -26.86 -1.28
C ALA A 41 10.42 -26.84 -2.57
N ALA A 42 10.51 -25.73 -3.30
CA ALA A 42 9.69 -25.47 -4.45
C ALA A 42 9.94 -26.65 -5.40
N THR A 43 8.99 -27.58 -5.48
CA THR A 43 8.91 -28.47 -6.63
C THR A 43 8.94 -27.52 -7.81
N GLN A 44 10.03 -27.55 -8.58
CA GLN A 44 10.34 -26.56 -9.61
C GLN A 44 9.24 -26.56 -10.67
N GLY A 45 8.13 -25.86 -10.38
CA GLY A 45 7.16 -25.48 -11.38
C GLY A 45 7.93 -24.64 -12.38
N GLY A 46 8.05 -25.13 -13.62
CA GLY A 46 8.85 -24.44 -14.61
C GLY A 46 8.32 -23.04 -14.83
N ARG A 47 9.20 -22.03 -14.91
CA ARG A 47 8.82 -20.63 -15.14
C ARG A 47 8.00 -20.55 -16.43
N ALA A 48 6.74 -20.19 -16.34
CA ALA A 48 5.91 -19.91 -17.51
C ALA A 48 5.44 -18.46 -17.46
N LEU A 49 5.15 -17.90 -18.63
CA LEU A 49 4.46 -16.64 -18.77
C LEU A 49 3.25 -16.85 -19.67
N PHE A 50 2.13 -16.29 -19.24
CA PHE A 50 0.93 -16.17 -20.03
C PHE A 50 0.82 -14.76 -20.58
N ILE A 51 0.35 -14.65 -21.82
CA ILE A 51 0.04 -13.39 -22.46
C ILE A 51 -1.41 -13.47 -22.92
N ALA A 52 -2.18 -12.41 -22.65
CA ALA A 52 -3.56 -12.31 -23.09
C ALA A 52 -3.79 -10.97 -23.80
N HIS A 53 -4.32 -11.01 -25.02
CA HIS A 53 -4.70 -9.80 -25.73
C HIS A 53 -5.98 -9.22 -25.13
N LEU A 54 -5.98 -7.92 -24.89
CA LEU A 54 -7.17 -7.16 -24.52
C LEU A 54 -7.66 -6.29 -25.68
N THR A 55 -8.91 -5.86 -25.57
CA THR A 55 -9.49 -4.79 -26.39
C THR A 55 -9.69 -3.57 -25.51
N ASN A 56 -9.77 -2.37 -26.09
CA ASN A 56 -10.11 -1.17 -25.33
C ASN A 56 -11.54 -1.24 -24.76
N ALA A 57 -12.49 -1.75 -25.56
CA ALA A 57 -13.86 -2.00 -25.12
C ALA A 57 -13.97 -3.26 -24.24
N PRO A 58 -14.98 -3.35 -23.36
CA PRO A 58 -15.39 -4.60 -22.72
C PRO A 58 -15.52 -5.75 -23.73
N SER A 59 -14.87 -6.89 -23.47
CA SER A 59 -15.04 -8.07 -24.32
C SER A 59 -14.86 -9.37 -23.55
N TRP A 60 -15.14 -10.50 -24.21
CA TRP A 60 -14.90 -11.83 -23.66
C TRP A 60 -13.42 -12.08 -23.30
N ARG A 61 -12.49 -11.32 -23.90
CA ARG A 61 -11.06 -11.43 -23.62
C ARG A 61 -10.70 -11.01 -22.19
N ASP A 62 -11.50 -10.13 -21.58
CA ASP A 62 -11.36 -9.78 -20.16
C ASP A 62 -11.62 -11.03 -19.29
N PHE A 63 -12.63 -11.83 -19.65
CA PHE A 63 -12.95 -13.08 -18.96
C PHE A 63 -11.92 -14.19 -19.25
N ALA A 64 -11.40 -14.26 -20.48
CA ALA A 64 -10.30 -15.17 -20.83
C ALA A 64 -9.04 -14.88 -20.00
N PHE A 65 -8.68 -13.60 -19.80
CA PHE A 65 -7.62 -13.19 -18.89
C PHE A 65 -7.89 -13.72 -17.47
N LEU A 66 -9.11 -13.55 -16.97
CA LEU A 66 -9.49 -13.99 -15.62
C LEU A 66 -9.45 -15.51 -15.45
N ALA A 67 -9.80 -16.29 -16.46
CA ALA A 67 -9.62 -17.74 -16.47
C ALA A 67 -8.15 -18.17 -16.55
N ALA A 68 -7.28 -17.32 -17.12
CA ALA A 68 -5.85 -17.59 -17.21
C ALA A 68 -5.14 -17.48 -15.86
N VAL A 69 -5.65 -16.67 -14.92
CA VAL A 69 -5.05 -16.50 -13.58
C VAL A 69 -4.91 -17.82 -12.81
N PRO A 70 -5.97 -18.65 -12.60
CA PRO A 70 -5.80 -19.94 -11.94
C PRO A 70 -4.90 -20.89 -12.75
N ALA A 71 -4.95 -20.86 -14.08
CA ALA A 71 -4.07 -21.68 -14.93
C ALA A 71 -2.59 -21.32 -14.74
N ALA A 72 -2.27 -20.02 -14.74
CA ALA A 72 -0.96 -19.49 -14.45
C ALA A 72 -0.51 -19.83 -13.02
N THR A 73 -1.44 -19.77 -12.05
CA THR A 73 -1.17 -20.14 -10.65
C THR A 73 -0.74 -21.60 -10.55
N ILE A 74 -1.44 -22.52 -11.20
CA ILE A 74 -1.06 -23.94 -11.24
C ILE A 74 0.28 -24.12 -11.95
N ARG A 75 0.44 -23.52 -13.14
CA ARG A 75 1.62 -23.73 -13.98
C ARG A 75 2.90 -23.17 -13.35
N CYS A 76 2.79 -22.08 -12.60
CA CYS A 76 3.90 -21.34 -11.98
C CYS A 76 3.97 -21.56 -10.45
N ALA A 77 3.43 -22.66 -9.94
CA ALA A 77 3.54 -23.07 -8.54
C ALA A 77 3.12 -21.99 -7.51
N GLY A 78 2.03 -21.28 -7.79
CA GLY A 78 1.48 -20.23 -6.93
C GLY A 78 1.95 -18.81 -7.26
N MET A 79 2.87 -18.63 -8.22
CA MET A 79 3.36 -17.32 -8.66
C MET A 79 2.90 -17.03 -10.10
N PRO A 80 1.61 -16.71 -10.33
CA PRO A 80 1.09 -16.48 -11.67
C PRO A 80 1.83 -15.31 -12.34
N ALA A 81 2.43 -15.57 -13.50
CA ALA A 81 2.98 -14.56 -14.39
C ALA A 81 2.08 -14.48 -15.63
N LEU A 82 1.36 -13.37 -15.75
CA LEU A 82 0.36 -13.13 -16.79
C LEU A 82 0.37 -11.63 -17.13
N ILE A 83 0.63 -11.32 -18.40
CA ILE A 83 0.66 -9.95 -18.91
C ILE A 83 -0.47 -9.76 -19.90
N ALA A 84 -1.23 -8.68 -19.73
CA ALA A 84 -2.15 -8.20 -20.74
C ALA A 84 -1.38 -7.43 -21.82
N LEU A 85 -1.71 -7.68 -23.09
CA LEU A 85 -1.37 -6.79 -24.19
C LEU A 85 -2.57 -5.93 -24.54
N ASP A 86 -2.31 -4.69 -24.93
CA ASP A 86 -3.36 -3.83 -25.43
C ASP A 86 -3.80 -4.25 -26.85
N GLU A 87 -4.68 -3.46 -27.46
CA GLU A 87 -5.21 -3.72 -28.78
C GLU A 87 -4.15 -3.74 -29.89
N SER A 88 -2.99 -3.08 -29.68
CA SER A 88 -1.87 -3.14 -30.62
C SER A 88 -1.22 -4.54 -30.66
N GLY A 89 -1.31 -5.28 -29.55
CA GLY A 89 -0.70 -6.58 -29.40
C GLY A 89 0.84 -6.57 -29.39
N ALA A 90 1.46 -5.39 -29.21
CA ALA A 90 2.91 -5.23 -29.25
C ALA A 90 3.55 -5.53 -27.89
N ILE A 91 4.70 -6.20 -27.91
CA ILE A 91 5.56 -6.32 -26.73
C ILE A 91 6.37 -5.02 -26.58
N THR A 92 6.06 -4.26 -25.53
CA THR A 92 6.79 -3.03 -25.19
C THR A 92 8.20 -3.34 -24.65
N ARG A 93 9.10 -2.35 -24.64
CA ARG A 93 10.46 -2.53 -24.09
C ARG A 93 10.45 -2.92 -22.60
N GLU A 94 9.45 -2.48 -21.84
CA GLU A 94 9.31 -2.78 -20.41
C GLU A 94 8.90 -4.24 -20.21
N MET A 95 8.06 -4.77 -21.10
CA MET A 95 7.70 -6.19 -21.14
C MET A 95 8.88 -7.04 -21.62
N ASP A 96 9.64 -6.58 -22.61
CA ASP A 96 10.85 -7.25 -23.09
C ASP A 96 11.93 -7.32 -21.98
N ASP A 97 12.13 -6.24 -21.23
CA ASP A 97 13.03 -6.24 -20.07
C ASP A 97 12.61 -7.26 -19.02
N TYR A 98 11.30 -7.34 -18.73
CA TYR A 98 10.76 -8.37 -17.85
C TYR A 98 10.98 -9.78 -18.38
N LEU A 99 10.68 -10.04 -19.65
CA LEU A 99 10.90 -11.34 -20.32
C LEU A 99 12.37 -11.78 -20.22
N ARG A 100 13.30 -10.86 -20.49
CA ARG A 100 14.75 -11.08 -20.45
C ARG A 100 15.25 -11.44 -19.05
N ARG A 101 14.68 -10.83 -18.01
CA ARG A 101 15.04 -11.11 -16.60
C ARG A 101 14.37 -12.38 -16.10
N TYR A 102 13.07 -12.52 -16.34
CA TYR A 102 12.27 -13.64 -15.87
C TYR A 102 12.64 -14.96 -16.55
N LYS A 103 13.06 -14.92 -17.81
CA LYS A 103 13.50 -16.08 -18.61
C LYS A 103 12.49 -17.24 -18.54
N PRO A 104 11.24 -17.03 -19.02
CA PRO A 104 10.24 -18.08 -19.04
C PRO A 104 10.70 -19.25 -19.90
N GLN A 105 10.43 -20.46 -19.42
CA GLN A 105 10.65 -21.74 -20.11
C GLN A 105 9.49 -22.10 -21.04
N ALA A 106 8.31 -21.54 -20.81
CA ALA A 106 7.13 -21.70 -21.65
C ALA A 106 6.38 -20.37 -21.79
N LEU A 107 5.88 -20.10 -22.98
CA LEU A 107 5.06 -18.94 -23.32
C LEU A 107 3.70 -19.43 -23.83
N TYR A 108 2.63 -19.00 -23.18
CA TYR A 108 1.25 -19.30 -23.57
C TYR A 108 0.56 -18.01 -24.02
N CYS A 109 -0.13 -18.04 -25.15
CA CYS A 109 -0.78 -16.85 -25.70
C CYS A 109 -2.28 -17.08 -25.89
N LEU A 110 -3.10 -16.30 -25.20
CA LEU A 110 -4.55 -16.25 -25.37
C LEU A 110 -4.89 -15.15 -26.37
N GLY A 111 -5.29 -15.57 -27.57
CA GLY A 111 -5.51 -14.69 -28.72
C GLY A 111 -4.39 -14.79 -29.77
N PRO A 112 -4.36 -13.85 -30.74
CA PRO A 112 -3.33 -13.82 -31.78
C PRO A 112 -1.92 -13.83 -31.17
N LEU A 113 -0.93 -14.38 -31.87
CA LEU A 113 0.45 -14.26 -31.40
C LEU A 113 0.92 -12.80 -31.54
N PRO A 114 1.74 -12.29 -30.58
CA PRO A 114 2.38 -11.00 -30.72
C PRO A 114 3.22 -10.93 -32.00
N ARG A 115 3.32 -9.76 -32.62
CA ARG A 115 4.07 -9.59 -33.88
C ARG A 115 5.54 -10.00 -33.72
N GLU A 116 6.10 -9.70 -32.56
CA GLU A 116 7.48 -9.97 -32.16
C GLU A 116 7.75 -11.47 -31.92
N ALA A 117 6.71 -12.30 -31.82
CA ALA A 117 6.87 -13.75 -31.74
C ALA A 117 7.52 -14.32 -33.02
N ALA A 118 7.31 -13.67 -34.16
CA ALA A 118 7.95 -14.03 -35.43
C ALA A 118 9.45 -13.64 -35.40
N GLY A 119 10.29 -14.57 -34.93
CA GLY A 119 11.74 -14.40 -34.91
C GLY A 119 12.41 -14.74 -33.58
N THR A 120 11.64 -15.02 -32.52
CA THR A 120 12.23 -15.45 -31.25
C THR A 120 12.50 -16.95 -31.25
N ARG A 121 13.57 -17.37 -30.55
CA ARG A 121 13.85 -18.81 -30.34
C ARG A 121 12.91 -19.47 -29.32
N GLN A 122 12.08 -18.69 -28.64
CA GLN A 122 11.15 -19.20 -27.63
C GLN A 122 9.94 -19.82 -28.30
N ARG A 123 9.53 -21.00 -27.81
CA ARG A 123 8.36 -21.71 -28.33
C ARG A 123 7.09 -21.13 -27.73
N TRP A 124 6.36 -20.37 -28.53
CA TRP A 124 5.02 -19.89 -28.22
C TRP A 124 3.98 -21.01 -28.38
N GLN A 125 3.06 -21.10 -27.42
CA GLN A 125 1.92 -22.01 -27.46
C GLN A 125 0.64 -21.18 -27.58
N PRO A 126 0.07 -21.06 -28.79
CA PRO A 126 -1.21 -20.39 -28.95
C PRO A 126 -2.31 -21.21 -28.28
N LEU A 127 -3.19 -20.53 -27.56
CA LEU A 127 -4.40 -21.06 -26.95
C LEU A 127 -5.57 -20.39 -27.66
N GLU A 128 -6.01 -21.04 -28.75
CA GLU A 128 -7.04 -20.50 -29.64
C GLU A 128 -8.40 -20.46 -28.93
N ALA A 129 -9.05 -19.31 -28.99
CA ALA A 129 -10.38 -19.10 -28.44
C ALA A 129 -11.06 -17.91 -29.14
N ASP A 130 -12.38 -17.96 -29.19
CA ASP A 130 -13.27 -16.97 -29.78
C ASP A 130 -14.35 -16.46 -28.81
N SER A 131 -14.42 -17.04 -27.61
CA SER A 131 -15.35 -16.69 -26.54
C SER A 131 -14.74 -16.96 -25.16
N ALA A 132 -15.40 -16.49 -24.10
CA ALA A 132 -14.98 -16.75 -22.73
C ALA A 132 -15.08 -18.25 -22.38
N ASP A 133 -16.14 -18.94 -22.84
CA ASP A 133 -16.37 -20.38 -22.61
C ASP A 133 -15.29 -21.22 -23.30
N THR A 134 -14.96 -20.92 -24.57
CA THR A 134 -13.91 -21.64 -25.31
C THR A 134 -12.52 -21.39 -24.73
N ALA A 135 -12.20 -20.15 -24.33
CA ALA A 135 -10.94 -19.84 -23.65
C ALA A 135 -10.77 -20.58 -22.33
N ALA A 136 -11.79 -20.54 -21.46
CA ALA A 136 -11.79 -21.24 -20.19
C ALA A 136 -11.65 -22.76 -20.38
N GLY A 137 -12.35 -23.34 -21.37
CA GLY A 137 -12.26 -24.76 -21.70
C GLY A 137 -10.87 -25.18 -22.19
N VAL A 138 -10.24 -24.40 -23.07
CA VAL A 138 -8.86 -24.67 -23.55
C VAL A 138 -7.86 -24.60 -22.40
N LEU A 139 -7.96 -23.58 -21.54
CA LEU A 139 -7.12 -23.47 -20.35
C LEU A 139 -7.30 -24.67 -19.42
N ALA A 140 -8.54 -25.06 -19.13
CA ALA A 140 -8.84 -26.20 -18.28
C ALA A 140 -8.23 -27.51 -18.82
N ARG A 141 -8.43 -27.82 -20.10
CA ARG A 141 -7.85 -29.01 -20.76
C ARG A 141 -6.33 -29.01 -20.79
N THR A 142 -5.72 -27.83 -20.91
CA THR A 142 -4.26 -27.71 -21.04
C THR A 142 -3.56 -27.92 -19.70
N PHE A 143 -4.15 -27.42 -18.60
CA PHE A 143 -3.44 -27.33 -17.32
C PHE A 143 -4.00 -28.26 -16.22
N TRP A 144 -5.16 -28.88 -16.42
CA TRP A 144 -5.73 -29.87 -15.50
C TRP A 144 -5.95 -31.21 -16.21
N LYS A 145 -5.34 -32.26 -15.65
CA LYS A 145 -5.65 -33.64 -16.04
C LYS A 145 -6.95 -34.14 -15.39
N SER A 146 -7.22 -33.63 -14.19
CA SER A 146 -8.42 -33.90 -13.40
C SER A 146 -8.62 -32.74 -12.41
N ALA A 147 -9.85 -32.52 -11.97
CA ALA A 147 -10.18 -31.55 -10.93
C ALA A 147 -11.40 -32.05 -10.15
N ASP A 148 -11.27 -32.21 -8.82
CA ASP A 148 -12.42 -32.58 -7.97
C ASP A 148 -13.42 -31.43 -7.85
N THR A 149 -12.91 -30.21 -7.78
CA THR A 149 -13.68 -28.97 -7.65
C THR A 149 -13.48 -28.09 -8.88
N VAL A 150 -14.54 -27.40 -9.30
CA VAL A 150 -14.51 -26.35 -10.30
C VAL A 150 -15.13 -25.07 -9.73
N VAL A 151 -14.62 -23.91 -10.15
CA VAL A 151 -15.28 -22.63 -9.91
C VAL A 151 -16.00 -22.21 -11.18
N LEU A 152 -17.28 -21.88 -11.09
CA LEU A 152 -18.07 -21.38 -12.21
C LEU A 152 -18.50 -19.95 -11.91
N CYS A 153 -18.34 -19.05 -12.87
CA CYS A 153 -18.83 -17.68 -12.79
C CYS A 153 -19.84 -17.40 -13.88
N ARG A 154 -20.84 -16.57 -13.57
CA ARG A 154 -21.78 -16.08 -14.57
C ARG A 154 -21.06 -15.24 -15.63
N GLU A 155 -21.30 -15.52 -16.91
CA GLU A 155 -20.84 -14.68 -18.00
C GLU A 155 -21.50 -13.28 -17.90
N GLY A 156 -20.73 -12.23 -18.20
CA GLY A 156 -21.19 -10.84 -18.10
C GLY A 156 -21.13 -10.23 -16.69
N ASP A 157 -20.93 -11.03 -15.64
CA ASP A 157 -20.70 -10.51 -14.28
C ASP A 157 -19.20 -10.28 -14.04
N TYR A 158 -18.68 -9.17 -14.57
CA TYR A 158 -17.26 -8.86 -14.48
C TYR A 158 -16.77 -8.72 -13.04
N GLY A 159 -17.56 -8.08 -12.17
CA GLY A 159 -17.20 -7.91 -10.76
C GLY A 159 -17.03 -9.24 -10.03
N MET A 160 -17.96 -10.18 -10.22
CA MET A 160 -17.83 -11.50 -9.64
C MET A 160 -16.80 -12.37 -10.34
N ALA A 161 -16.50 -12.13 -11.62
CA ALA A 161 -15.42 -12.84 -12.32
C ALA A 161 -14.03 -12.51 -11.75
N LEU A 162 -13.81 -11.27 -11.27
CA LEU A 162 -12.59 -10.92 -10.53
C LEU A 162 -12.44 -11.77 -9.26
N VAL A 163 -13.54 -11.92 -8.49
CA VAL A 163 -13.57 -12.72 -7.25
C VAL A 163 -13.40 -14.21 -7.56
N ALA A 164 -14.14 -14.72 -8.54
CA ALA A 164 -14.12 -16.12 -8.95
C ALA A 164 -12.74 -16.55 -9.47
N SER A 165 -12.02 -15.65 -10.16
CA SER A 165 -10.65 -15.88 -10.63
C SER A 165 -9.67 -16.10 -9.47
N ALA A 166 -9.69 -15.21 -8.47
CA ALA A 166 -8.87 -15.37 -7.26
C ALA A 166 -9.28 -16.62 -6.45
N LEU A 167 -10.58 -16.88 -6.32
CA LEU A 167 -11.10 -18.07 -5.64
C LEU A 167 -10.65 -19.37 -6.33
N ALA A 168 -10.75 -19.43 -7.66
CA ALA A 168 -10.31 -20.58 -8.46
C ALA A 168 -8.81 -20.84 -8.26
N ALA A 169 -8.00 -19.78 -8.26
CA ALA A 169 -6.58 -19.88 -7.99
C ALA A 169 -6.31 -20.38 -6.56
N ARG A 170 -7.04 -19.87 -5.57
CA ARG A 170 -6.96 -20.27 -4.16
C ARG A 170 -7.31 -21.74 -3.94
N LEU A 171 -8.30 -22.24 -4.69
CA LEU A 171 -8.76 -23.64 -4.68
C LEU A 171 -7.98 -24.53 -5.66
N ARG A 172 -6.98 -23.99 -6.37
CA ARG A 172 -6.21 -24.71 -7.40
C ARG A 172 -7.11 -25.41 -8.45
N SER A 173 -8.25 -24.79 -8.74
CA SER A 173 -9.32 -25.34 -9.56
C SER A 173 -9.47 -24.51 -10.86
N PRO A 174 -9.98 -25.11 -11.95
CA PRO A 174 -10.28 -24.35 -13.15
C PRO A 174 -11.42 -23.35 -12.91
N LEU A 175 -11.33 -22.18 -13.55
CA LEU A 175 -12.43 -21.22 -13.66
C LEU A 175 -13.13 -21.44 -15.00
N LEU A 176 -14.42 -21.73 -14.97
CA LEU A 176 -15.28 -21.83 -16.15
C LEU A 176 -16.36 -20.75 -16.10
N PHE A 177 -16.94 -20.43 -17.26
CA PHE A 177 -18.04 -19.49 -17.38
C PHE A 177 -19.34 -20.19 -17.73
N MET A 178 -20.46 -19.63 -17.30
CA MET A 178 -21.79 -20.15 -17.58
C MET A 178 -22.74 -19.03 -17.95
N ASN A 179 -23.68 -19.35 -18.84
CA ASN A 179 -24.78 -18.45 -19.13
C ASN A 179 -25.73 -18.37 -17.91
N PRO A 180 -26.35 -17.22 -17.61
CA PRO A 180 -27.31 -17.09 -16.52
C PRO A 180 -28.44 -18.14 -16.55
N GLU A 181 -28.86 -18.53 -17.76
CA GLU A 181 -30.04 -19.37 -17.99
C GLU A 181 -29.71 -20.85 -18.13
N SER A 182 -28.46 -21.19 -18.48
CA SER A 182 -28.08 -22.58 -18.77
C SER A 182 -26.56 -22.81 -18.72
N ILE A 183 -26.16 -24.08 -18.70
CA ILE A 183 -24.77 -24.49 -18.86
C ILE A 183 -24.61 -25.16 -20.21
N SER A 184 -23.59 -24.76 -20.96
CA SER A 184 -23.33 -25.30 -22.29
C SER A 184 -23.04 -26.81 -22.23
N ALA A 185 -23.42 -27.54 -23.28
CA ALA A 185 -23.09 -28.96 -23.39
C ALA A 185 -21.58 -29.20 -23.40
N ALA A 186 -20.81 -28.25 -23.96
CA ALA A 186 -19.35 -28.27 -23.94
C ALA A 186 -18.80 -28.21 -22.51
N THR A 187 -19.30 -27.29 -21.69
CA THR A 187 -18.90 -27.19 -20.28
C THR A 187 -19.31 -28.42 -19.48
N LEU A 188 -20.52 -28.95 -19.65
CA LEU A 188 -20.91 -30.23 -19.00
C LEU A 188 -20.01 -31.40 -19.41
N GLY A 189 -19.64 -31.48 -20.70
CA GLY A 189 -18.72 -32.49 -21.21
C GLY A 189 -17.33 -32.36 -20.57
N LEU A 190 -16.83 -31.13 -20.44
CA LEU A 190 -15.56 -30.83 -19.79
C LEU A 190 -15.56 -31.17 -18.29
N LEU A 191 -16.64 -30.88 -17.56
CA LEU A 191 -16.78 -31.25 -16.15
C LEU A 191 -16.68 -32.77 -15.96
N LYS A 192 -17.32 -33.54 -16.85
CA LYS A 192 -17.24 -35.01 -16.85
C LYS A 192 -15.84 -35.50 -17.18
N GLU A 193 -15.18 -34.91 -18.18
CA GLU A 193 -13.81 -35.24 -18.58
C GLU A 193 -12.80 -35.02 -17.44
N LEU A 194 -12.94 -33.90 -16.71
CA LEU A 194 -12.08 -33.57 -15.58
C LEU A 194 -12.40 -34.37 -14.30
N GLY A 195 -13.50 -35.12 -14.27
CA GLY A 195 -13.93 -35.88 -13.09
C GLY A 195 -14.40 -34.97 -11.94
N VAL A 196 -15.09 -33.88 -12.25
CA VAL A 196 -15.56 -32.91 -11.25
C VAL A 196 -16.72 -33.47 -10.43
N HIS A 197 -16.62 -33.37 -9.10
CA HIS A 197 -17.66 -33.77 -8.15
C HIS A 197 -18.28 -32.58 -7.40
N ARG A 198 -17.52 -31.48 -7.27
CA ARG A 198 -17.94 -30.27 -6.57
C ARG A 198 -17.88 -29.06 -7.48
N ALA A 199 -18.88 -28.21 -7.39
CA ALA A 199 -18.93 -26.92 -8.08
C ALA A 199 -19.13 -25.79 -7.08
N VAL A 200 -18.38 -24.71 -7.26
CA VAL A 200 -18.58 -23.45 -6.54
C VAL A 200 -19.08 -22.44 -7.56
N ALA A 201 -20.39 -22.15 -7.53
CA ALA A 201 -21.04 -21.19 -8.40
C ALA A 201 -20.97 -19.80 -7.78
N VAL A 202 -20.22 -18.90 -8.40
CA VAL A 202 -19.97 -17.54 -7.93
C VAL A 202 -20.79 -16.54 -8.76
N GLY A 203 -21.52 -15.67 -8.07
CA GLY A 203 -22.52 -14.77 -8.64
C GLY A 203 -23.92 -15.40 -8.72
N ALA A 204 -24.93 -14.57 -8.95
CA ALA A 204 -26.33 -15.01 -9.00
C ALA A 204 -26.63 -15.81 -10.29
N ALA A 205 -26.63 -17.16 -10.20
CA ALA A 205 -26.92 -18.07 -11.31
C ALA A 205 -27.74 -19.32 -10.87
N PRO A 206 -28.94 -19.15 -10.28
CA PRO A 206 -29.69 -20.25 -9.65
C PRO A 206 -30.10 -21.37 -10.62
N LYS A 207 -30.41 -21.04 -11.88
CA LYS A 207 -30.80 -22.04 -12.90
C LYS A 207 -29.62 -22.93 -13.31
N ALA A 208 -28.46 -22.33 -13.53
CA ALA A 208 -27.24 -23.06 -13.82
C ALA A 208 -26.83 -23.95 -12.63
N ALA A 209 -26.91 -23.43 -11.40
CA ALA A 209 -26.66 -24.21 -10.20
C ALA A 209 -27.63 -25.41 -10.06
N ALA A 210 -28.93 -25.22 -10.32
CA ALA A 210 -29.90 -26.29 -10.33
C ALA A 210 -29.59 -27.35 -11.40
N ALA A 211 -29.16 -26.93 -12.59
CA ALA A 211 -28.75 -27.84 -13.65
C ALA A 211 -27.55 -28.72 -13.24
N LEU A 212 -26.55 -28.16 -12.53
CA LEU A 212 -25.40 -28.93 -11.99
C LEU A 212 -25.83 -29.94 -10.91
N LYS A 213 -26.72 -29.52 -9.99
CA LYS A 213 -27.29 -30.43 -8.98
C LYS A 213 -28.04 -31.58 -9.64
N GLY A 214 -28.81 -31.29 -10.70
CA GLY A 214 -29.50 -32.30 -11.51
C GLY A 214 -28.55 -33.28 -12.24
N LYS A 215 -27.26 -32.94 -12.36
CA LYS A 215 -26.20 -33.83 -12.86
C LYS A 215 -25.42 -34.54 -11.75
N GLY A 216 -25.84 -34.40 -10.50
CA GLY A 216 -25.25 -35.09 -9.34
C GLY A 216 -24.04 -34.40 -8.73
N LEU A 217 -23.74 -33.14 -9.08
CA LEU A 217 -22.65 -32.39 -8.46
C LEU A 217 -23.09 -31.78 -7.13
N ALA A 218 -22.18 -31.73 -6.15
CA ALA A 218 -22.36 -30.93 -4.95
C ALA A 218 -22.07 -29.45 -5.28
N VAL A 219 -23.06 -28.57 -5.14
CA VAL A 219 -22.95 -27.17 -5.56
C VAL A 219 -23.04 -26.22 -4.36
N ALA A 220 -22.02 -25.37 -4.18
CA ALA A 220 -22.07 -24.21 -3.31
C ALA A 220 -22.43 -22.96 -4.13
N GLU A 221 -23.50 -22.26 -3.77
CA GLU A 221 -23.96 -21.05 -4.46
C GLU A 221 -23.58 -19.81 -3.66
N LEU A 222 -22.70 -18.97 -4.21
CA LEU A 222 -22.10 -17.83 -3.55
C LEU A 222 -22.46 -16.56 -4.30
N LYS A 223 -23.51 -15.86 -3.84
CA LYS A 223 -24.16 -14.77 -4.58
C LYS A 223 -23.30 -13.50 -4.73
N ASP A 224 -22.43 -13.23 -3.77
CA ASP A 224 -21.62 -12.00 -3.68
C ASP A 224 -20.28 -12.29 -2.97
N THR A 225 -19.41 -11.28 -2.89
CA THR A 225 -18.09 -11.38 -2.24
C THR A 225 -18.18 -11.78 -0.77
N ALA A 226 -19.16 -11.24 -0.03
CA ALA A 226 -19.33 -11.57 1.39
C ALA A 226 -19.68 -13.04 1.59
N ALA A 227 -20.54 -13.61 0.73
CA ALA A 227 -20.85 -15.04 0.72
C ALA A 227 -19.60 -15.89 0.40
N VAL A 228 -18.73 -15.44 -0.51
CA VAL A 228 -17.47 -16.14 -0.80
C VAL A 228 -16.54 -16.14 0.42
N LEU A 229 -16.38 -15.00 1.09
CA LEU A 229 -15.54 -14.87 2.29
C LEU A 229 -16.08 -15.72 3.45
N ALA A 230 -17.39 -15.67 3.70
CA ALA A 230 -18.03 -16.49 4.72
C ALA A 230 -17.85 -17.99 4.43
N TRP A 231 -18.00 -18.40 3.18
CA TRP A 231 -17.75 -19.78 2.76
C TRP A 231 -16.29 -20.20 2.97
N LEU A 232 -15.31 -19.37 2.58
CA LEU A 232 -13.89 -19.65 2.86
C LEU A 232 -13.61 -19.84 4.35
N ARG A 233 -14.17 -18.97 5.19
CA ARG A 233 -14.09 -19.08 6.65
C ARG A 233 -14.69 -20.40 7.16
N GLU A 234 -15.87 -20.78 6.68
CA GLU A 234 -16.50 -22.07 7.02
C GLU A 234 -15.68 -23.28 6.57
N GLN A 235 -14.94 -23.15 5.47
CA GLN A 235 -13.99 -24.18 5.02
C GLN A 235 -12.65 -24.15 5.78
N GLY A 236 -12.44 -23.21 6.71
CA GLY A 236 -11.16 -23.03 7.41
C GLY A 236 -10.03 -22.51 6.51
N ILE A 237 -10.38 -21.81 5.42
CA ILE A 237 -9.43 -21.27 4.45
C ILE A 237 -9.25 -19.77 4.72
N PRO A 238 -8.07 -19.32 5.22
CA PRO A 238 -7.85 -17.90 5.48
C PRO A 238 -7.67 -17.11 4.18
N ALA A 239 -8.06 -15.82 4.24
CA ALA A 239 -7.87 -14.82 3.19
C ALA A 239 -7.07 -13.61 3.74
N PRO A 240 -5.75 -13.75 3.95
CA PRO A 240 -4.93 -12.73 4.61
C PRO A 240 -4.69 -11.48 3.75
N TYR A 241 -5.11 -11.48 2.48
CA TYR A 241 -4.82 -10.43 1.53
C TYR A 241 -6.07 -10.06 0.73
N PHE A 242 -6.42 -8.78 0.71
CA PHE A 242 -7.51 -8.26 -0.11
C PHE A 242 -6.95 -7.35 -1.21
N ALA A 243 -7.24 -7.67 -2.48
CA ALA A 243 -7.07 -6.74 -3.59
C ALA A 243 -8.40 -6.00 -3.84
N VAL A 244 -8.51 -4.77 -3.37
CA VAL A 244 -9.71 -3.95 -3.54
C VAL A 244 -9.67 -3.31 -4.93
N ALA A 245 -10.72 -3.53 -5.73
CA ALA A 245 -10.80 -2.98 -7.07
C ALA A 245 -12.21 -2.47 -7.37
N ASN A 246 -12.33 -1.44 -8.20
CA ASN A 246 -13.63 -1.02 -8.70
C ASN A 246 -13.88 -1.66 -10.07
N PRO A 247 -14.80 -2.65 -10.20
CA PRO A 247 -15.04 -3.33 -11.47
C PRO A 247 -15.64 -2.40 -12.54
N LEU A 248 -16.16 -1.22 -12.18
CA LEU A 248 -16.61 -0.23 -13.16
C LEU A 248 -15.44 0.47 -13.87
N ASP A 249 -14.20 0.28 -13.41
CA ASP A 249 -12.99 0.73 -14.11
C ASP A 249 -12.83 0.08 -15.50
N ARG A 250 -13.59 -0.98 -15.78
CA ARG A 250 -13.67 -1.59 -17.10
C ARG A 250 -14.11 -0.57 -18.17
N GLU A 251 -14.88 0.44 -17.78
CA GLU A 251 -15.48 1.42 -18.69
C GLU A 251 -15.40 2.88 -18.19
N ALA A 252 -15.55 3.11 -16.88
CA ALA A 252 -15.91 4.41 -16.32
C ALA A 252 -14.75 5.30 -15.87
N THR A 253 -13.52 4.76 -15.84
CA THR A 253 -12.32 5.47 -15.36
C THR A 253 -11.48 5.99 -16.51
N ALA A 254 -10.59 6.95 -16.22
CA ALA A 254 -9.63 7.48 -17.18
C ALA A 254 -8.66 6.40 -17.66
N ILE A 255 -8.15 5.58 -16.74
CA ILE A 255 -7.31 4.42 -17.05
C ILE A 255 -8.08 3.14 -16.80
N LYS A 256 -8.48 2.48 -17.90
CA LYS A 256 -9.41 1.36 -17.85
C LYS A 256 -8.74 0.04 -17.47
N LYS A 257 -9.54 -0.84 -16.86
CA LYS A 257 -9.25 -2.27 -16.61
C LYS A 257 -8.00 -2.53 -15.74
N LEU A 258 -7.63 -1.61 -14.86
CA LEU A 258 -6.58 -1.84 -13.87
C LEU A 258 -6.97 -2.97 -12.89
N SER A 259 -8.26 -3.17 -12.67
CA SER A 259 -8.85 -4.25 -11.86
C SER A 259 -8.43 -5.65 -12.27
N LEU A 260 -7.94 -5.87 -13.51
CA LEU A 260 -7.38 -7.16 -13.95
C LEU A 260 -6.10 -7.55 -13.19
N ALA A 261 -5.36 -6.59 -12.60
CA ALA A 261 -4.20 -6.91 -11.77
C ALA A 261 -4.59 -7.45 -10.37
N ALA A 262 -5.79 -7.12 -9.88
CA ALA A 262 -6.27 -7.54 -8.56
C ALA A 262 -6.29 -9.07 -8.36
N PRO A 263 -6.88 -9.88 -9.26
CA PRO A 263 -6.88 -11.34 -9.09
C PRO A 263 -5.49 -11.96 -9.19
N LEU A 264 -4.53 -11.36 -9.92
CA LEU A 264 -3.15 -11.85 -9.94
C LEU A 264 -2.47 -11.69 -8.58
N LEU A 265 -2.56 -10.48 -8.00
CA LEU A 265 -2.01 -10.20 -6.68
C LEU A 265 -2.69 -11.09 -5.62
N ALA A 266 -4.02 -11.15 -5.62
CA ALA A 266 -4.77 -11.99 -4.69
C ALA A 266 -4.38 -13.48 -4.82
N ALA A 267 -4.29 -14.02 -6.04
CA ALA A 267 -3.88 -15.41 -6.26
C ALA A 267 -2.49 -15.72 -5.68
N ALA A 268 -1.51 -14.85 -5.93
CA ALA A 268 -0.14 -15.02 -5.43
C ALA A 268 -0.04 -14.91 -3.90
N ARG A 269 -0.90 -14.10 -3.27
CA ARG A 269 -0.91 -13.84 -1.83
C ARG A 269 -1.94 -14.70 -1.07
N GLN A 270 -2.50 -15.73 -1.72
CA GLN A 270 -3.55 -16.60 -1.16
C GLN A 270 -4.77 -15.83 -0.64
N GLY A 271 -5.03 -14.67 -1.23
CA GLY A 271 -6.09 -13.73 -0.87
C GLY A 271 -7.33 -13.83 -1.75
N LEU A 272 -8.12 -12.76 -1.73
CA LEU A 272 -9.26 -12.55 -2.63
C LEU A 272 -9.32 -11.13 -3.20
N VAL A 273 -10.09 -10.98 -4.26
CA VAL A 273 -10.52 -9.65 -4.74
C VAL A 273 -11.71 -9.19 -3.91
N ALA A 274 -11.69 -7.92 -3.51
CA ALA A 274 -12.77 -7.22 -2.82
C ALA A 274 -13.34 -6.13 -3.76
N PRO A 275 -14.32 -6.45 -4.62
CA PRO A 275 -14.87 -5.47 -5.56
C PRO A 275 -15.72 -4.42 -4.83
N LEU A 276 -15.47 -3.14 -5.13
CA LEU A 276 -16.27 -2.00 -4.68
C LEU A 276 -16.80 -1.21 -5.89
N PRO A 277 -18.02 -1.52 -6.39
CA PRO A 277 -18.52 -1.07 -7.69
C PRO A 277 -19.11 0.35 -7.66
N TYR A 278 -18.33 1.34 -7.25
CA TYR A 278 -18.80 2.73 -7.18
C TYR A 278 -18.75 3.41 -8.55
N ARG A 279 -19.76 4.23 -8.86
CA ARG A 279 -19.63 5.27 -9.89
C ARG A 279 -18.86 6.45 -9.29
N THR A 280 -17.57 6.25 -9.09
CA THR A 280 -16.71 7.19 -8.40
C THR A 280 -16.69 8.54 -9.09
N MET A 281 -16.80 9.59 -8.29
CA MET A 281 -16.54 10.97 -8.70
C MET A 281 -15.33 11.44 -7.90
N TRP A 282 -14.21 11.65 -8.57
CA TRP A 282 -13.01 12.14 -7.92
C TRP A 282 -12.87 13.65 -8.12
N LYS A 283 -12.96 14.42 -7.03
CA LYS A 283 -12.69 15.86 -7.02
C LYS A 283 -13.38 16.64 -8.15
N GLN A 284 -14.66 16.34 -8.39
CA GLN A 284 -15.46 17.01 -9.42
C GLN A 284 -15.53 18.52 -9.13
N PRO A 285 -15.04 19.39 -10.03
CA PRO A 285 -14.89 20.82 -9.74
C PRO A 285 -16.16 21.64 -9.98
N PHE A 286 -16.35 22.66 -9.13
CA PHE A 286 -17.37 23.69 -9.25
C PHE A 286 -16.76 25.08 -8.97
N VAL A 287 -17.14 26.06 -9.79
CA VAL A 287 -16.61 27.43 -9.75
C VAL A 287 -17.74 28.37 -9.34
N ALA A 288 -17.40 29.36 -8.51
CA ALA A 288 -18.31 30.40 -8.05
C ALA A 288 -17.87 31.78 -8.57
N ALA A 289 -18.83 32.70 -8.67
CA ALA A 289 -18.60 34.10 -9.01
C ALA A 289 -18.85 34.99 -7.78
N GLU A 290 -18.16 36.12 -7.69
CA GLU A 290 -18.33 37.08 -6.59
C GLU A 290 -19.78 37.57 -6.46
N CYS A 291 -20.30 37.57 -5.23
CA CYS A 291 -21.62 38.08 -4.90
C CYS A 291 -21.62 39.61 -4.87
N LYS A 292 -22.27 40.24 -5.85
CA LYS A 292 -22.40 41.72 -5.90
C LYS A 292 -23.31 42.31 -4.82
N ALA A 293 -24.27 41.53 -4.31
CA ALA A 293 -25.30 41.99 -3.38
C ALA A 293 -24.96 41.75 -1.90
N GLY A 294 -23.71 41.39 -1.58
CA GLY A 294 -23.30 40.96 -0.24
C GLY A 294 -23.55 39.48 0.03
N ALA A 295 -23.35 39.06 1.29
CA ALA A 295 -23.48 37.67 1.71
C ALA A 295 -24.96 37.25 1.78
N PRO A 296 -25.36 36.13 1.13
CA PRO A 296 -26.69 35.58 1.28
C PRO A 296 -27.02 35.24 2.73
N LYS A 297 -28.32 35.25 3.07
CA LYS A 297 -28.80 34.92 4.42
C LYS A 297 -28.29 33.52 4.82
N GLY A 298 -27.90 33.37 6.08
CA GLY A 298 -27.43 32.10 6.63
C GLY A 298 -25.98 31.75 6.37
N THR A 299 -25.27 32.54 5.56
CA THR A 299 -23.83 32.33 5.33
C THR A 299 -22.99 32.96 6.45
N PRO A 300 -21.85 32.34 6.84
CA PRO A 300 -20.94 32.92 7.82
C PRO A 300 -20.39 34.28 7.39
N GLU A 301 -19.96 35.09 8.35
CA GLU A 301 -19.22 36.32 8.06
C GLU A 301 -17.98 36.00 7.21
N SER A 302 -17.81 36.73 6.12
CA SER A 302 -16.72 36.53 5.16
C SER A 302 -15.91 37.82 5.01
N ARG A 303 -14.59 37.72 5.15
CA ARG A 303 -13.70 38.88 5.02
C ARG A 303 -13.50 39.32 3.57
N LYS A 304 -13.34 38.36 2.65
CA LYS A 304 -13.46 38.56 1.21
C LYS A 304 -14.93 38.57 0.80
N PRO A 305 -15.27 39.24 -0.32
CA PRO A 305 -16.57 39.05 -0.96
C PRO A 305 -16.90 37.55 -1.10
N PRO A 306 -18.06 37.09 -0.60
CA PRO A 306 -18.48 35.71 -0.78
C PRO A 306 -18.66 35.44 -2.27
N ARG A 307 -18.48 34.18 -2.69
CA ARG A 307 -18.73 33.78 -4.08
C ARG A 307 -19.86 32.76 -4.10
N MET A 308 -20.76 32.89 -5.06
CA MET A 308 -21.89 31.99 -5.26
C MET A 308 -21.77 31.28 -6.60
N GLY A 309 -22.13 30.00 -6.62
CA GLY A 309 -22.17 29.18 -7.81
C GLY A 309 -23.38 28.27 -7.82
N LEU A 310 -23.57 27.57 -8.95
CA LEU A 310 -24.56 26.53 -9.12
C LEU A 310 -23.82 25.23 -9.44
N THR A 311 -24.13 24.16 -8.71
CA THR A 311 -23.65 22.81 -9.00
C THR A 311 -24.81 21.94 -9.48
N THR A 312 -24.52 20.92 -10.29
CA THR A 312 -25.48 19.88 -10.65
C THR A 312 -24.91 18.52 -10.29
N VAL A 313 -25.59 17.82 -9.40
CA VAL A 313 -25.19 16.51 -8.87
C VAL A 313 -26.37 15.57 -8.97
N ASN A 314 -26.17 14.40 -9.60
CA ASN A 314 -27.24 13.42 -9.85
C ASN A 314 -28.49 14.00 -10.52
N GLY A 315 -28.32 14.99 -11.41
CA GLY A 315 -29.42 15.64 -12.13
C GLY A 315 -30.17 16.72 -11.32
N HIS A 316 -29.78 16.97 -10.08
CA HIS A 316 -30.35 18.03 -9.24
C HIS A 316 -29.40 19.22 -9.16
N ALA A 317 -29.94 20.43 -9.28
CA ALA A 317 -29.17 21.67 -9.17
C ALA A 317 -29.19 22.19 -7.72
N PHE A 318 -28.03 22.59 -7.22
CA PHE A 318 -27.88 23.16 -5.88
C PHE A 318 -27.10 24.48 -5.97
N ALA A 319 -27.63 25.54 -5.38
CA ALA A 319 -26.86 26.77 -5.22
C ALA A 319 -25.86 26.57 -4.07
N PHE A 320 -24.67 27.13 -4.18
CA PHE A 320 -23.68 27.09 -3.11
C PHE A 320 -22.99 28.43 -2.95
N VAL A 321 -22.57 28.74 -1.73
CA VAL A 321 -21.83 29.95 -1.39
C VAL A 321 -20.56 29.59 -0.65
N VAL A 322 -19.42 30.09 -1.12
CA VAL A 322 -18.14 29.98 -0.41
C VAL A 322 -17.82 31.27 0.34
N THR A 323 -17.35 31.11 1.58
CA THR A 323 -16.99 32.20 2.49
C THR A 323 -15.54 32.07 2.97
N SER A 324 -14.91 33.20 3.27
CA SER A 324 -13.48 33.31 3.63
C SER A 324 -13.31 33.66 5.11
N GLY A 325 -12.28 33.10 5.74
CA GLY A 325 -12.11 33.16 7.19
C GLY A 325 -11.46 34.46 7.65
N LYS A 326 -11.20 34.56 8.96
CA LYS A 326 -10.48 35.70 9.54
C LYS A 326 -9.08 35.88 8.94
N ASN A 327 -8.42 34.79 8.55
CA ASN A 327 -7.11 34.78 7.90
C ASN A 327 -7.29 34.83 6.37
N GLU A 328 -6.91 35.96 5.76
CA GLU A 328 -7.31 36.45 4.43
C GLU A 328 -6.92 35.64 3.19
N LYS A 329 -6.30 34.47 3.29
CA LYS A 329 -5.68 33.86 2.09
C LYS A 329 -6.64 33.06 1.24
N ASP A 330 -7.54 32.25 1.83
CA ASP A 330 -8.37 31.30 1.08
C ASP A 330 -9.83 31.24 1.57
N TYR A 331 -10.74 30.76 0.70
CA TYR A 331 -12.09 30.37 1.11
C TYR A 331 -12.01 29.10 1.97
N PHE A 332 -12.73 29.07 3.08
CA PHE A 332 -12.60 28.03 4.11
C PHE A 332 -13.89 27.28 4.42
N ALA A 333 -15.03 27.81 3.97
CA ALA A 333 -16.31 27.21 4.20
C ALA A 333 -17.20 27.30 2.96
N VAL A 334 -18.09 26.33 2.79
CA VAL A 334 -19.16 26.32 1.80
C VAL A 334 -20.50 26.06 2.47
N ASN A 335 -21.52 26.82 2.08
CA ASN A 335 -22.90 26.48 2.36
C ASN A 335 -23.58 26.04 1.07
N VAL A 336 -24.52 25.09 1.15
CA VAL A 336 -25.25 24.55 0.00
C VAL A 336 -26.74 24.64 0.28
N ASP A 337 -27.46 25.34 -0.59
CA ASP A 337 -28.92 25.50 -0.53
C ASP A 337 -29.57 24.18 -0.99
N LEU A 338 -30.01 23.38 -0.02
CA LEU A 338 -30.54 22.04 -0.23
C LEU A 338 -32.02 22.07 -0.61
N ASN A 339 -32.75 23.11 -0.22
CA ASN A 339 -34.19 23.23 -0.47
C ASN A 339 -34.57 24.25 -1.56
N GLY A 340 -33.61 25.03 -2.06
CA GLY A 340 -33.76 26.00 -3.15
C GLY A 340 -34.44 27.31 -2.73
N ASN A 341 -34.48 27.65 -1.44
CA ASN A 341 -35.14 28.86 -0.95
C ASN A 341 -34.22 30.11 -0.92
N GLY A 342 -32.92 29.94 -1.20
CA GLY A 342 -31.91 31.00 -1.15
C GLY A 342 -31.47 31.42 0.26
N ASP A 343 -31.87 30.69 1.30
CA ASP A 343 -31.55 30.90 2.71
C ASP A 343 -30.68 29.76 3.26
N PHE A 344 -29.37 30.02 3.36
CA PHE A 344 -28.37 29.03 3.73
C PHE A 344 -28.32 28.71 5.24
N SER A 345 -29.32 29.12 6.01
CA SER A 345 -29.40 28.91 7.47
C SER A 345 -30.13 27.62 7.86
N ASP A 346 -30.68 26.91 6.88
CA ASP A 346 -31.42 25.68 7.14
C ASP A 346 -30.51 24.53 7.62
N THR A 347 -31.11 23.60 8.35
CA THR A 347 -30.35 22.49 8.97
C THR A 347 -29.73 21.60 7.90
N GLY A 348 -28.42 21.41 7.98
CA GLY A 348 -27.68 20.59 7.02
C GLY A 348 -27.16 21.34 5.80
N GLU A 349 -27.34 22.66 5.72
CA GLU A 349 -26.84 23.48 4.61
C GLU A 349 -25.42 24.03 4.81
N GLY A 350 -24.76 23.63 5.91
CA GLY A 350 -23.40 24.03 6.27
C GLY A 350 -23.34 24.97 7.48
N PRO A 351 -22.22 25.69 7.67
CA PRO A 351 -21.05 25.72 6.80
C PRO A 351 -20.23 24.42 6.84
N PHE A 352 -19.90 23.88 5.67
CA PHE A 352 -19.00 22.74 5.48
C PHE A 352 -17.58 23.21 5.19
N ARG A 353 -16.59 22.44 5.64
CA ARG A 353 -15.16 22.64 5.41
C ARG A 353 -14.59 21.49 4.57
N THR A 354 -13.36 21.67 4.11
CA THR A 354 -12.58 20.56 3.53
C THR A 354 -12.58 19.35 4.47
N GLY A 355 -12.92 18.18 3.94
CA GLY A 355 -13.04 16.91 4.68
C GLY A 355 -14.43 16.63 5.23
N ASP A 356 -15.30 17.64 5.35
CA ASP A 356 -16.68 17.42 5.79
C ASP A 356 -17.49 16.69 4.71
N VAL A 357 -18.59 16.05 5.14
CA VAL A 357 -19.48 15.30 4.26
C VAL A 357 -20.82 16.02 4.11
N VAL A 358 -21.24 16.22 2.86
CA VAL A 358 -22.54 16.79 2.49
C VAL A 358 -23.39 15.77 1.74
N THR A 359 -24.69 15.74 1.99
CA THR A 359 -25.63 14.85 1.27
C THR A 359 -26.33 15.63 0.17
N LEU A 360 -26.07 15.28 -1.10
CA LEU A 360 -26.66 15.91 -2.28
C LEU A 360 -27.33 14.86 -3.17
N GLY A 361 -28.60 15.05 -3.51
CA GLY A 361 -29.34 14.12 -4.37
C GLY A 361 -29.32 12.67 -3.84
N GLY A 362 -29.40 12.50 -2.52
CA GLY A 362 -29.39 11.19 -1.84
C GLY A 362 -28.02 10.51 -1.71
N GLN A 363 -26.93 11.15 -2.14
CA GLN A 363 -25.56 10.61 -2.02
C GLN A 363 -24.69 11.50 -1.14
N ARG A 364 -23.71 10.89 -0.46
CA ARG A 364 -22.79 11.55 0.47
C ARG A 364 -21.47 11.87 -0.21
N TYR A 365 -21.05 13.13 -0.17
CA TYR A 365 -19.84 13.62 -0.82
C TYR A 365 -18.90 14.23 0.19
N SER A 366 -17.60 13.92 0.08
CA SER A 366 -16.57 14.68 0.78
C SER A 366 -16.30 16.00 0.06
N VAL A 367 -16.24 17.08 0.84
CA VAL A 367 -16.00 18.44 0.36
C VAL A 367 -14.50 18.73 0.32
N THR A 368 -14.04 19.37 -0.75
CA THR A 368 -12.69 19.94 -0.86
C THR A 368 -12.82 21.41 -1.29
N LEU A 369 -12.20 22.32 -0.55
CA LEU A 369 -12.24 23.75 -0.85
C LEU A 369 -10.90 24.26 -1.34
N GLY A 370 -10.90 25.38 -2.07
CA GLY A 370 -9.69 26.10 -2.45
C GLY A 370 -9.15 25.75 -3.84
N GLU A 371 -8.50 26.73 -4.47
CA GLU A 371 -8.16 26.64 -5.89
C GLU A 371 -7.04 25.63 -6.18
N ASN A 372 -6.14 25.39 -5.21
CA ASN A 372 -4.92 24.59 -5.38
C ASN A 372 -5.05 23.11 -4.96
N ASN A 373 -6.26 22.63 -4.68
CA ASN A 373 -6.51 21.27 -4.16
C ASN A 373 -7.00 20.30 -5.24
N GLY A 374 -6.49 20.44 -6.47
CA GLY A 374 -6.75 19.51 -7.57
C GLY A 374 -6.43 20.13 -8.92
N ALA A 375 -6.82 19.43 -10.00
CA ALA A 375 -6.68 19.92 -11.36
C ALA A 375 -7.56 21.15 -11.61
N GLY A 376 -7.05 22.11 -12.38
CA GLY A 376 -7.75 23.36 -12.70
C GLY A 376 -8.01 24.27 -11.50
N LYS A 377 -8.72 25.38 -11.73
CA LYS A 377 -9.18 26.29 -10.67
C LYS A 377 -10.63 25.98 -10.33
N ALA A 378 -10.90 25.68 -9.06
CA ALA A 378 -12.25 25.46 -8.55
C ALA A 378 -12.36 25.96 -7.11
N ASP A 379 -13.54 26.48 -6.76
CA ASP A 379 -13.83 26.94 -5.40
C ASP A 379 -14.23 25.76 -4.50
N VAL A 380 -14.99 24.81 -5.07
CA VAL A 380 -15.48 23.60 -4.41
C VAL A 380 -15.19 22.40 -5.30
N ARG A 381 -14.77 21.30 -4.71
CA ARG A 381 -14.71 19.99 -5.34
C ARG A 381 -15.46 18.97 -4.49
N LEU A 382 -16.16 18.06 -5.15
CA LEU A 382 -16.89 16.97 -4.48
C LEU A 382 -16.29 15.62 -4.85
N THR A 383 -16.16 14.75 -3.85
CA THR A 383 -15.68 13.38 -4.01
C THR A 383 -16.72 12.37 -3.53
N PHE A 384 -17.03 11.38 -4.36
CA PHE A 384 -17.88 10.23 -4.03
C PHE A 384 -17.20 8.92 -4.46
N PRO A 385 -17.29 7.85 -3.66
CA PRO A 385 -17.83 7.82 -2.29
C PRO A 385 -16.92 8.55 -1.29
N CYS A 386 -17.48 8.92 -0.13
CA CYS A 386 -16.72 9.42 1.01
C CYS A 386 -15.94 8.28 1.71
N ALA A 387 -14.88 8.64 2.43
CA ALA A 387 -13.96 7.66 3.03
C ALA A 387 -14.65 6.71 4.02
N ASP A 388 -15.57 7.22 4.84
CA ASP A 388 -16.32 6.43 5.82
C ASP A 388 -17.26 5.41 5.17
N GLN A 389 -17.79 5.70 3.97
CA GLN A 389 -18.55 4.73 3.19
C GLN A 389 -17.65 3.57 2.72
N ILE A 390 -16.45 3.87 2.21
CA ILE A 390 -15.48 2.84 1.81
C ILE A 390 -15.07 2.00 3.01
N VAL A 391 -14.74 2.63 4.15
CA VAL A 391 -14.37 1.94 5.38
C VAL A 391 -15.50 1.04 5.88
N ALA A 392 -16.75 1.51 5.86
CA ALA A 392 -17.91 0.69 6.24
C ALA A 392 -18.06 -0.54 5.34
N ASP A 393 -17.93 -0.38 4.03
CA ASP A 393 -18.02 -1.48 3.07
C ASP A 393 -16.86 -2.47 3.23
N LEU A 394 -15.64 -2.00 3.52
CA LEU A 394 -14.49 -2.86 3.86
C LEU A 394 -14.73 -3.62 5.16
N LYS A 395 -15.20 -2.96 6.23
CA LYS A 395 -15.51 -3.61 7.52
C LYS A 395 -16.58 -4.69 7.36
N ALA A 396 -17.56 -4.50 6.48
CA ALA A 396 -18.55 -5.53 6.17
C ALA A 396 -17.89 -6.78 5.55
N LEU A 397 -16.90 -6.61 4.65
CA LEU A 397 -16.12 -7.71 4.09
C LEU A 397 -15.22 -8.36 5.15
N TYR A 398 -14.61 -7.58 6.03
CA TYR A 398 -13.80 -8.10 7.15
C TYR A 398 -14.65 -8.99 8.06
N ALA A 399 -15.85 -8.54 8.43
CA ALA A 399 -16.79 -9.33 9.23
C ALA A 399 -17.17 -10.66 8.54
N ALA A 400 -17.36 -10.65 7.22
CA ALA A 400 -17.61 -11.86 6.44
C ALA A 400 -16.41 -12.83 6.44
N ALA A 401 -15.18 -12.29 6.37
CA ALA A 401 -13.94 -13.05 6.45
C ALA A 401 -13.61 -13.57 7.86
N GLY A 402 -14.24 -13.01 8.90
CA GLY A 402 -13.95 -13.29 10.31
C GLY A 402 -12.89 -12.39 10.93
N GLY A 403 -12.50 -11.31 10.25
CA GLY A 403 -11.53 -10.32 10.73
C GLY A 403 -10.94 -9.50 9.57
N PRO A 404 -10.20 -8.42 9.87
CA PRO A 404 -9.47 -7.68 8.85
C PRO A 404 -8.37 -8.55 8.21
N PRO A 405 -8.08 -8.38 6.91
CA PRO A 405 -6.95 -9.03 6.28
C PRO A 405 -5.63 -8.47 6.84
N GLU A 406 -4.55 -9.21 6.67
CA GLU A 406 -3.22 -8.71 6.99
C GLU A 406 -2.83 -7.55 6.06
N HIS A 407 -3.17 -7.66 4.77
CA HIS A 407 -2.82 -6.67 3.76
C HIS A 407 -4.02 -6.27 2.90
N LEU A 408 -4.05 -4.98 2.51
CA LEU A 408 -5.05 -4.40 1.62
C LEU A 408 -4.35 -3.67 0.47
N CYS A 409 -4.55 -4.12 -0.76
CA CYS A 409 -4.06 -3.43 -1.94
C CYS A 409 -5.21 -2.76 -2.68
N LEU A 410 -5.22 -1.44 -2.73
CA LEU A 410 -6.15 -0.68 -3.59
C LEU A 410 -5.64 -0.74 -5.03
N VAL A 411 -6.47 -1.17 -5.98
CA VAL A 411 -6.09 -1.30 -7.38
C VAL A 411 -6.86 -0.28 -8.20
N GLY A 412 -6.15 0.76 -8.64
CA GLY A 412 -6.70 1.85 -9.45
C GLY A 412 -6.28 3.25 -8.96
N PHE A 413 -6.48 4.24 -9.83
CA PHE A 413 -6.37 5.65 -9.49
C PHE A 413 -7.54 6.14 -8.62
N PRO A 414 -7.49 7.37 -8.08
CA PRO A 414 -8.57 7.93 -7.27
C PRO A 414 -9.93 8.04 -7.97
N ASP A 415 -9.99 8.06 -9.30
CA ASP A 415 -11.25 7.95 -10.06
C ASP A 415 -11.84 6.54 -10.09
N ALA A 416 -11.08 5.51 -9.68
CA ALA A 416 -11.59 4.17 -9.42
C ALA A 416 -11.96 3.99 -7.95
N ILE A 417 -11.00 4.25 -7.05
CA ILE A 417 -11.15 4.19 -5.59
C ILE A 417 -10.53 5.47 -5.01
N PRO A 418 -11.34 6.45 -4.55
CA PRO A 418 -10.83 7.76 -4.18
C PRO A 418 -9.93 7.69 -2.94
N HIS A 419 -9.01 8.65 -2.84
CA HIS A 419 -8.33 8.91 -1.58
C HIS A 419 -9.33 9.48 -0.56
N ALA A 420 -9.10 9.21 0.72
CA ALA A 420 -9.80 9.93 1.77
C ALA A 420 -9.39 11.41 1.72
N ILE A 421 -10.38 12.30 1.81
CA ILE A 421 -10.15 13.74 1.93
C ILE A 421 -10.12 14.07 3.42
N VAL A 422 -8.91 14.19 3.98
CA VAL A 422 -8.71 14.56 5.38
C VAL A 422 -8.41 16.05 5.49
N ARG A 423 -8.88 16.69 6.56
CA ARG A 423 -8.63 18.11 6.81
C ARG A 423 -7.29 18.29 7.51
N GLU A 424 -6.48 19.28 7.12
CA GLU A 424 -5.20 19.61 7.80
C GLU A 424 -5.30 19.94 9.31
N GLY A 425 -6.50 20.28 9.79
CA GLY A 425 -6.79 20.58 11.20
C GLY A 425 -7.35 21.98 11.45
N GLU A 426 -7.45 22.36 12.72
CA GLU A 426 -7.83 23.71 13.17
C GLU A 426 -6.65 24.69 13.03
N GLY A 427 -6.92 25.88 12.50
CA GLY A 427 -5.88 26.91 12.26
C GLY A 427 -4.99 26.70 11.03
N GLY A 428 -5.09 25.55 10.36
CA GLY A 428 -4.40 25.25 9.10
C GLY A 428 -4.95 25.99 7.88
N SER A 429 -4.32 25.78 6.73
CA SER A 429 -4.59 26.49 5.45
C SER A 429 -5.80 25.99 4.66
N ASN A 430 -6.72 25.24 5.31
CA ASN A 430 -7.84 24.50 4.68
C ASN A 430 -7.42 23.56 3.54
N ARG A 431 -6.14 23.17 3.52
CA ARG A 431 -5.63 22.15 2.60
C ARG A 431 -6.35 20.84 2.86
N ASP A 432 -6.73 20.17 1.78
CA ASP A 432 -7.06 18.76 1.86
C ASP A 432 -5.79 17.94 1.94
N LEU A 433 -5.88 16.83 2.66
CA LEU A 433 -4.84 15.82 2.77
C LEU A 433 -5.39 14.54 2.13
N PRO A 434 -5.16 14.32 0.82
CA PRO A 434 -5.51 13.06 0.16
C PRO A 434 -4.69 11.93 0.78
N SER A 435 -5.38 10.94 1.36
CA SER A 435 -4.72 9.86 2.09
C SER A 435 -5.39 8.50 1.88
N ASP A 436 -4.59 7.44 1.88
CA ASP A 436 -5.08 6.06 2.00
C ASP A 436 -5.09 5.57 3.47
N PHE A 437 -4.49 6.31 4.40
CA PHE A 437 -4.37 5.90 5.81
C PHE A 437 -5.71 5.55 6.48
N PRO A 438 -6.82 6.30 6.28
CA PRO A 438 -8.10 5.95 6.89
C PRO A 438 -8.63 4.55 6.51
N PHE A 439 -8.18 3.97 5.40
CA PHE A 439 -8.58 2.62 4.99
C PHE A 439 -7.77 1.51 5.68
N ALA A 440 -6.68 1.84 6.37
CA ALA A 440 -5.89 0.91 7.18
C ALA A 440 -6.55 0.59 8.53
N ASN A 441 -7.46 1.45 8.98
CA ASN A 441 -8.13 1.34 10.27
C ASN A 441 -9.38 0.43 10.18
N ALA A 442 -9.34 -0.66 10.94
CA ALA A 442 -10.37 -1.68 11.03
C ALA A 442 -11.25 -1.54 12.30
N ASP A 443 -10.89 -0.68 13.25
CA ASP A 443 -11.65 -0.44 14.48
C ASP A 443 -12.00 1.05 14.69
N ASN A 444 -11.94 1.57 15.91
CA ASN A 444 -12.46 2.90 16.27
C ASN A 444 -11.38 3.83 16.85
N ASP A 445 -10.15 3.37 17.04
CA ASP A 445 -9.07 4.26 17.47
C ASP A 445 -8.39 4.93 16.25
N LEU A 446 -7.19 5.50 16.41
CA LEU A 446 -6.48 6.17 15.32
C LEU A 446 -5.41 5.29 14.68
N PHE A 447 -5.04 4.16 15.29
CA PHE A 447 -4.05 3.25 14.76
C PHE A 447 -4.61 2.47 13.56
N GLY A 448 -3.71 1.95 12.74
CA GLY A 448 -4.08 1.06 11.64
C GLY A 448 -3.78 -0.40 11.96
N GLU A 449 -4.68 -1.29 11.54
CA GLU A 449 -4.59 -2.73 11.74
C GLU A 449 -4.16 -3.45 10.46
N VAL A 450 -4.46 -2.82 9.31
CA VAL A 450 -4.30 -3.40 7.97
C VAL A 450 -3.16 -2.73 7.21
N ALA A 451 -2.23 -3.54 6.73
CA ALA A 451 -1.10 -3.06 5.94
C ALA A 451 -1.55 -2.67 4.53
N ILE A 452 -1.69 -1.37 4.27
CA ILE A 452 -2.23 -0.85 3.02
C ILE A 452 -1.16 -0.46 2.00
N GLY A 453 -1.46 -0.67 0.71
CA GLY A 453 -0.73 -0.12 -0.44
C GLY A 453 -1.66 0.11 -1.63
N ARG A 454 -1.19 0.86 -2.64
CA ARG A 454 -1.95 1.15 -3.86
C ARG A 454 -1.19 0.76 -5.13
N LEU A 455 -1.87 0.08 -6.05
CA LEU A 455 -1.40 -0.16 -7.41
C LEU A 455 -2.04 0.83 -8.38
N ILE A 456 -1.19 1.64 -9.02
CA ILE A 456 -1.53 2.49 -10.17
C ILE A 456 -0.65 2.11 -11.37
N ALA A 457 -1.15 2.31 -12.59
CA ALA A 457 -0.37 2.11 -13.81
C ALA A 457 -1.02 2.88 -14.98
N GLU A 458 -0.24 3.24 -15.99
CA GLU A 458 -0.73 3.99 -17.15
C GLU A 458 -1.66 3.18 -18.06
N SER A 459 -1.75 1.87 -17.88
CA SER A 459 -2.64 0.97 -18.63
C SER A 459 -2.81 -0.38 -17.91
N ALA A 460 -3.82 -1.16 -18.32
CA ALA A 460 -3.99 -2.54 -17.85
C ALA A 460 -2.76 -3.43 -18.17
N SER A 461 -2.11 -3.18 -19.31
CA SER A 461 -0.88 -3.88 -19.69
C SER A 461 0.25 -3.64 -18.70
N PHE A 462 0.44 -2.39 -18.27
CA PHE A 462 1.47 -2.06 -17.29
C PHE A 462 1.08 -2.44 -15.85
N ALA A 463 -0.20 -2.44 -15.49
CA ALA A 463 -0.66 -2.95 -14.20
C ALA A 463 -0.39 -4.46 -14.05
N THR A 464 -0.69 -5.24 -15.08
CA THR A 464 -0.48 -6.70 -15.09
C THR A 464 1.00 -7.07 -15.25
N LEU A 465 1.79 -6.26 -15.98
CA LEU A 465 3.25 -6.33 -15.98
C LEU A 465 3.82 -6.09 -14.58
N TYR A 466 3.41 -5.02 -13.90
CA TYR A 466 3.82 -4.72 -12.54
C TYR A 466 3.45 -5.86 -11.59
N ALA A 467 2.19 -6.34 -11.62
CA ALA A 467 1.73 -7.45 -10.79
C ALA A 467 2.59 -8.70 -11.02
N SER A 468 2.83 -9.08 -12.28
CA SER A 468 3.71 -10.20 -12.62
C SER A 468 5.13 -9.98 -12.10
N ARG A 469 5.67 -8.76 -12.18
CA ARG A 469 7.01 -8.42 -11.68
C ARG A 469 7.13 -8.61 -10.18
N VAL A 470 6.18 -8.11 -9.38
CA VAL A 470 6.24 -8.23 -7.91
C VAL A 470 5.96 -9.64 -7.42
N ILE A 471 5.07 -10.37 -8.09
CA ILE A 471 4.78 -11.78 -7.78
C ILE A 471 6.01 -12.66 -8.06
N THR A 472 6.69 -12.40 -9.17
CA THR A 472 7.87 -13.18 -9.58
C THR A 472 9.20 -12.56 -9.12
N TYR A 473 9.18 -11.55 -8.24
CA TYR A 473 10.37 -10.84 -7.78
C TYR A 473 11.53 -11.77 -7.36
N PRO A 474 11.32 -12.87 -6.61
CA PRO A 474 12.39 -13.81 -6.28
C PRO A 474 13.10 -14.42 -7.50
N HIS A 475 12.41 -14.59 -8.62
CA HIS A 475 12.97 -15.10 -9.88
C HIS A 475 13.68 -14.03 -10.73
N LEU A 476 13.53 -12.75 -10.39
CA LEU A 476 14.13 -11.62 -11.10
C LEU A 476 15.48 -11.19 -10.51
N LEU A 477 15.75 -11.58 -9.25
CA LEU A 477 16.95 -11.23 -8.51
C LEU A 477 18.22 -11.57 -9.30
N ASP A 478 19.06 -10.57 -9.53
CA ASP A 478 20.36 -10.71 -10.19
C ASP A 478 21.47 -10.21 -9.25
N PRO A 479 22.59 -10.94 -9.08
CA PRO A 479 23.72 -10.50 -8.26
C PRO A 479 24.25 -9.11 -8.61
N ALA A 480 24.08 -8.64 -9.85
CA ALA A 480 24.55 -7.34 -10.31
C ALA A 480 23.84 -6.14 -9.67
N TRP A 481 22.67 -6.33 -9.05
CA TRP A 481 21.91 -5.23 -8.44
C TRP A 481 21.21 -5.60 -7.12
N ALA A 482 20.93 -6.88 -6.87
CA ALA A 482 20.08 -7.33 -5.76
C ALA A 482 20.63 -7.04 -4.36
N ALA A 483 21.92 -6.71 -4.26
CA ALA A 483 22.58 -6.31 -3.01
C ALA A 483 23.17 -4.90 -3.09
N THR A 484 22.65 -4.06 -3.99
CA THR A 484 23.12 -2.69 -4.19
C THR A 484 22.04 -1.69 -3.77
N ALA A 485 22.43 -0.68 -3.01
CA ALA A 485 21.58 0.42 -2.57
C ALA A 485 22.04 1.74 -3.21
N GLY A 486 21.10 2.54 -3.70
CA GLY A 486 21.36 3.86 -4.27
C GLY A 486 20.83 4.97 -3.38
N GLN A 487 21.50 6.12 -3.42
CA GLN A 487 20.96 7.36 -2.86
C GLN A 487 21.13 8.50 -3.85
N ALA A 488 20.21 9.46 -3.81
CA ALA A 488 20.19 10.57 -4.72
C ALA A 488 19.92 11.90 -4.01
N ARG A 489 20.49 12.97 -4.56
CA ARG A 489 20.23 14.37 -4.23
C ARG A 489 20.69 14.75 -2.82
N TRP A 490 19.79 15.16 -1.94
CA TRP A 490 20.13 15.55 -0.57
C TRP A 490 20.20 14.34 0.37
N GLU A 491 19.74 13.16 -0.07
CA GLU A 491 19.73 11.97 0.77
C GLU A 491 21.08 11.25 0.72
N ASN A 492 21.79 11.26 1.85
CA ASN A 492 23.03 10.50 2.03
C ASN A 492 23.12 9.83 3.42
N THR A 493 22.03 9.81 4.16
CA THR A 493 22.04 9.48 5.60
C THR A 493 21.78 8.00 5.87
N TYR A 494 21.20 7.25 4.93
CA TYR A 494 20.81 5.85 5.14
C TYR A 494 21.90 4.82 4.81
N ALA A 495 23.02 5.23 4.21
CA ALA A 495 24.09 4.32 3.77
C ALA A 495 24.52 3.33 4.86
N LYS A 496 24.71 3.80 6.10
CA LYS A 496 25.13 2.94 7.22
C LYS A 496 24.08 1.92 7.65
N LEU A 497 22.79 2.26 7.53
CA LEU A 497 21.70 1.31 7.80
C LEU A 497 21.69 0.19 6.75
N PHE A 498 21.89 0.53 5.47
CA PHE A 498 21.94 -0.45 4.38
C PHE A 498 23.21 -1.32 4.44
N GLU A 499 24.38 -0.74 4.67
CA GLU A 499 25.64 -1.46 4.85
C GLU A 499 25.59 -2.45 6.03
N ASN A 500 24.82 -2.11 7.08
CA ASN A 500 24.62 -2.95 8.24
C ASN A 500 23.93 -4.29 7.91
N VAL A 501 23.10 -4.33 6.87
CA VAL A 501 22.43 -5.56 6.38
C VAL A 501 23.00 -6.06 5.05
N GLY A 502 24.22 -5.63 4.72
CA GLY A 502 25.01 -6.22 3.63
C GLY A 502 24.79 -5.60 2.25
N PHE A 503 24.08 -4.48 2.12
CA PHE A 503 24.06 -3.75 0.86
C PHE A 503 25.41 -3.08 0.57
N THR A 504 25.75 -2.99 -0.70
CA THR A 504 26.82 -2.14 -1.23
C THR A 504 26.23 -0.84 -1.74
N MET A 505 26.79 0.30 -1.36
CA MET A 505 26.32 1.59 -1.85
C MET A 505 26.79 1.83 -3.28
N ALA A 506 25.86 2.12 -4.19
CA ALA A 506 26.16 2.68 -5.50
C ALA A 506 26.71 4.11 -5.36
N PRO A 507 27.43 4.62 -6.37
CA PRO A 507 27.81 6.03 -6.40
C PRO A 507 26.60 6.93 -6.19
N HIS A 508 26.73 7.87 -5.25
CA HIS A 508 25.68 8.85 -4.96
C HIS A 508 25.37 9.68 -6.21
N HIS A 509 24.10 9.78 -6.56
CA HIS A 509 23.67 10.52 -7.73
C HIS A 509 23.29 11.96 -7.38
N ASP A 510 23.81 12.92 -8.15
CA ASP A 510 23.56 14.34 -7.94
C ASP A 510 23.48 15.17 -9.22
N VAL A 511 23.07 16.46 -9.15
CA VAL A 511 23.06 17.39 -10.30
C VAL A 511 24.40 17.36 -11.03
N ASP A 512 25.49 17.35 -10.27
CA ASP A 512 26.84 17.42 -10.81
C ASP A 512 27.24 16.16 -11.58
N THR A 513 26.55 15.04 -11.31
CA THR A 513 26.73 13.76 -11.99
C THR A 513 25.88 13.61 -13.25
N LEU A 514 24.88 14.49 -13.47
CA LEU A 514 24.05 14.47 -14.67
C LEU A 514 24.86 14.83 -15.91
N ARG A 515 24.53 14.28 -17.06
CA ARG A 515 25.22 14.61 -18.32
C ARG A 515 25.06 16.08 -18.68
N TRP A 516 26.11 16.72 -19.21
CA TRP A 516 25.95 18.04 -19.84
C TRP A 516 25.28 17.89 -21.20
N ILE A 517 24.14 18.54 -21.40
CA ILE A 517 23.58 18.79 -22.74
C ILE A 517 24.38 19.89 -23.41
N GLU A 518 24.67 20.96 -22.68
CA GLU A 518 25.56 22.05 -23.07
C GLU A 518 26.56 22.29 -21.95
N LYS A 519 27.86 22.17 -22.25
CA LYS A 519 28.88 22.44 -21.25
C LYS A 519 28.95 23.95 -20.97
N PRO A 520 29.21 24.35 -19.71
CA PRO A 520 29.41 25.75 -19.39
C PRO A 520 30.64 26.28 -20.13
N THR A 521 30.57 27.54 -20.55
CA THR A 521 31.72 28.30 -21.07
C THR A 521 31.99 29.48 -20.14
N GLU A 522 33.07 30.23 -20.37
CA GLU A 522 33.31 31.48 -19.63
C GLU A 522 32.14 32.49 -19.74
N LYS A 523 31.34 32.42 -20.82
CA LYS A 523 30.27 33.39 -21.11
C LYS A 523 28.86 32.82 -20.95
N THR A 524 28.69 31.52 -20.82
CA THR A 524 27.37 30.87 -20.78
C THR A 524 27.27 29.87 -19.64
N LYS A 525 26.14 29.91 -18.93
CA LYS A 525 25.78 28.85 -17.99
C LYS A 525 25.50 27.58 -18.81
N GLY A 526 26.13 26.47 -18.43
CA GLY A 526 25.85 25.18 -19.05
C GLY A 526 24.44 24.68 -18.72
N ARG A 527 23.99 23.66 -19.44
CA ARG A 527 22.72 22.97 -19.22
C ARG A 527 22.95 21.47 -19.03
N ARG A 528 22.51 20.94 -17.88
CA ARG A 528 22.53 19.50 -17.58
C ARG A 528 21.29 18.81 -18.13
N ALA A 529 21.36 17.49 -18.28
CA ALA A 529 20.20 16.64 -18.46
C ALA A 529 19.19 16.82 -17.32
N GLN A 530 17.92 16.52 -17.57
CA GLN A 530 16.86 16.69 -16.59
C GLN A 530 16.70 15.49 -15.65
N ALA A 531 17.20 14.31 -16.04
CA ALA A 531 17.15 13.09 -15.26
C ALA A 531 18.36 12.20 -15.58
N PHE A 532 18.55 11.12 -14.83
CA PHE A 532 19.58 10.13 -15.15
C PHE A 532 19.22 9.34 -16.42
N GLU A 533 20.25 8.92 -17.16
CA GLU A 533 20.11 8.08 -18.36
C GLU A 533 20.30 6.58 -18.03
N GLN A 534 20.12 5.69 -19.02
CA GLN A 534 20.16 4.24 -18.83
C GLN A 534 21.52 3.69 -18.34
N ASP A 535 22.59 4.45 -18.50
CA ASP A 535 23.94 4.14 -18.03
C ASP A 535 24.17 4.48 -16.55
N SER A 536 23.24 5.17 -15.91
CA SER A 536 23.33 5.53 -14.49
C SER A 536 23.43 4.28 -13.60
N PRO A 537 24.28 4.31 -12.55
CA PRO A 537 24.37 3.22 -11.59
C PRO A 537 23.05 3.01 -10.83
N LEU A 538 22.21 4.04 -10.72
CA LEU A 538 20.90 3.94 -10.07
C LEU A 538 19.91 3.05 -10.83
N THR A 539 20.16 2.72 -12.10
CA THR A 539 19.33 1.77 -12.86
C THR A 539 19.52 0.32 -12.38
N ARG A 540 20.53 0.05 -11.55
CA ARG A 540 20.96 -1.28 -11.11
C ARG A 540 21.08 -1.36 -9.59
N VAL A 541 20.05 -0.90 -8.88
CA VAL A 541 19.95 -1.01 -7.42
C VAL A 541 18.67 -1.75 -7.03
N ALA A 542 18.67 -2.38 -5.85
CA ALA A 542 17.48 -2.99 -5.26
C ALA A 542 16.67 -2.01 -4.41
N VAL A 543 17.34 -0.97 -3.89
CA VAL A 543 16.75 0.10 -3.09
C VAL A 543 17.30 1.44 -3.55
N LEU A 544 16.45 2.46 -3.62
CA LEU A 544 16.81 3.84 -3.93
C LEU A 544 16.14 4.78 -2.92
N THR A 545 16.95 5.62 -2.27
CA THR A 545 16.46 6.66 -1.36
C THR A 545 16.71 8.03 -1.94
N HIS A 546 15.72 8.91 -1.88
CA HIS A 546 15.74 10.18 -2.58
C HIS A 546 15.22 11.34 -1.69
N GLN A 547 15.88 12.50 -1.75
CA GLN A 547 15.40 13.73 -1.11
C GLN A 547 15.75 14.94 -1.98
N ALA A 548 14.74 15.63 -2.52
CA ALA A 548 14.90 16.88 -3.26
C ALA A 548 13.57 17.60 -3.38
N HIS A 549 13.60 18.87 -3.82
CA HIS A 549 12.43 19.47 -4.44
C HIS A 549 11.95 18.59 -5.58
N SER A 550 10.70 18.15 -5.48
CA SER A 550 10.09 17.20 -6.39
C SER A 550 8.67 17.65 -6.68
N TRP A 551 8.06 16.98 -7.64
CA TRP A 551 6.67 17.21 -7.99
C TRP A 551 6.01 15.91 -8.44
N TRP A 552 4.75 15.97 -8.84
CA TRP A 552 4.01 14.78 -9.30
C TRP A 552 4.56 14.18 -10.59
N HIS A 553 5.35 14.93 -11.38
CA HIS A 553 5.97 14.45 -12.63
C HIS A 553 7.49 14.23 -12.53
N ASP A 554 8.14 14.49 -11.40
CA ASP A 554 9.59 14.32 -11.28
C ASP A 554 10.07 14.08 -9.84
N LEU A 555 11.26 13.49 -9.73
CA LEU A 555 12.02 13.27 -8.51
C LEU A 555 13.25 14.20 -8.49
N GLY A 556 13.06 15.51 -8.56
CA GLY A 556 14.11 16.50 -8.29
C GLY A 556 15.35 16.34 -9.16
N GLN A 557 15.13 16.28 -10.47
CA GLN A 557 16.15 16.03 -11.49
C GLN A 557 16.87 14.67 -11.39
N THR A 558 16.32 13.72 -10.64
CA THR A 558 16.78 12.32 -10.62
C THR A 558 16.08 11.52 -11.70
N TYR A 559 14.76 11.64 -11.77
CA TYR A 559 13.88 10.90 -12.67
C TYR A 559 12.66 11.75 -12.99
N ASP A 560 12.11 11.65 -14.20
CA ASP A 560 10.90 12.36 -14.58
C ASP A 560 9.89 11.44 -15.29
N TRP A 561 8.68 11.94 -15.50
CA TRP A 561 7.58 11.23 -16.17
C TRP A 561 7.86 10.89 -17.64
N GLU A 562 8.70 11.67 -18.32
CA GLU A 562 9.09 11.43 -19.71
C GLU A 562 10.22 10.41 -19.81
N SER A 563 10.80 10.01 -18.67
CA SER A 563 11.89 9.05 -18.60
C SER A 563 11.48 7.69 -19.15
N ASP A 564 12.39 7.20 -19.97
CA ASP A 564 12.33 5.93 -20.65
C ASP A 564 13.34 4.93 -20.08
N VAL A 565 13.97 5.29 -18.97
CA VAL A 565 15.01 4.49 -18.33
C VAL A 565 14.40 3.30 -17.61
N LEU A 566 14.87 2.11 -17.99
CA LEU A 566 14.51 0.85 -17.36
C LEU A 566 15.31 0.66 -16.07
N LEU A 567 14.60 0.25 -15.03
CA LEU A 567 15.15 0.01 -13.71
C LEU A 567 15.23 -1.50 -13.45
N ALA A 568 16.25 -1.91 -12.70
CA ALA A 568 16.15 -3.15 -11.96
C ALA A 568 14.90 -3.13 -11.04
N PRO A 569 14.35 -4.30 -10.66
CA PRO A 569 13.31 -4.39 -9.64
C PRO A 569 13.71 -3.73 -8.31
N THR A 570 13.44 -2.42 -8.21
CA THR A 570 13.88 -1.55 -7.12
C THR A 570 12.69 -1.05 -6.31
N LEU A 571 12.85 -0.98 -4.99
CA LEU A 571 12.00 -0.16 -4.13
C LEU A 571 12.56 1.27 -4.12
N ILE A 572 11.69 2.25 -4.20
CA ILE A 572 12.07 3.67 -4.16
C ILE A 572 11.36 4.32 -2.98
N GLU A 573 12.11 5.06 -2.16
CA GLU A 573 11.57 5.90 -1.11
C GLU A 573 12.00 7.35 -1.38
N SER A 574 11.06 8.29 -1.29
CA SER A 574 11.31 9.71 -1.54
C SER A 574 10.74 10.58 -0.41
N GLY A 575 11.57 11.44 0.18
CA GLY A 575 11.12 12.58 0.99
C GLY A 575 10.86 13.84 0.17
N GLY A 576 10.78 13.72 -1.17
CA GLY A 576 10.39 14.82 -2.04
C GLY A 576 8.91 15.22 -1.92
N CYS A 577 8.62 16.48 -2.26
CA CYS A 577 7.28 17.05 -2.27
C CYS A 577 6.41 16.48 -3.41
N LEU A 578 5.12 16.23 -3.14
CA LEU A 578 4.09 15.87 -4.14
C LEU A 578 4.41 14.69 -5.07
N THR A 579 5.42 13.87 -4.77
CA THR A 579 5.80 12.74 -5.63
C THR A 579 4.67 11.72 -5.80
N THR A 580 3.75 11.65 -4.84
CA THR A 580 2.59 10.76 -4.89
C THR A 580 1.25 11.48 -5.11
N ALA A 581 1.27 12.76 -5.52
CA ALA A 581 0.05 13.48 -5.79
C ALA A 581 -0.62 12.95 -7.08
N LEU A 582 -1.88 12.51 -6.98
CA LEU A 582 -2.66 11.93 -8.09
C LEU A 582 -3.82 12.81 -8.54
N ASP A 583 -3.86 14.06 -8.08
CA ASP A 583 -4.97 14.99 -8.30
C ASP A 583 -4.56 16.22 -9.12
N ARG A 584 -3.33 16.24 -9.65
CA ARG A 584 -2.73 17.42 -10.29
C ARG A 584 -2.98 17.52 -11.79
N GLN A 585 -3.32 16.41 -12.43
CA GLN A 585 -3.63 16.34 -13.86
C GLN A 585 -4.90 15.51 -14.10
N PRO A 586 -5.79 15.92 -15.02
CA PRO A 586 -6.98 15.15 -15.36
C PRO A 586 -6.69 13.78 -15.98
N ASP A 587 -5.53 13.61 -16.63
CA ASP A 587 -5.10 12.37 -17.27
C ASP A 587 -4.21 11.49 -16.35
N PHE A 588 -4.12 11.83 -15.06
CA PHE A 588 -3.40 11.06 -14.04
C PHE A 588 -1.91 10.79 -14.34
N ARG A 589 -1.24 11.69 -15.05
CA ARG A 589 0.23 11.63 -15.15
C ARG A 589 0.86 11.62 -13.77
N SER A 590 1.78 10.68 -13.53
CA SER A 590 2.35 10.42 -12.21
C SER A 590 3.73 9.78 -12.32
N VAL A 591 4.79 10.43 -11.85
CA VAL A 591 6.15 9.89 -11.85
C VAL A 591 6.21 8.49 -11.23
N VAL A 592 5.35 8.20 -10.25
CA VAL A 592 5.20 6.87 -9.64
C VAL A 592 4.71 5.84 -10.66
N ALA A 593 3.60 6.10 -11.37
CA ALA A 593 3.10 5.16 -12.38
C ALA A 593 4.15 4.89 -13.48
N ARG A 594 4.95 5.90 -13.85
CA ARG A 594 6.06 5.73 -14.80
C ARG A 594 7.20 4.88 -14.23
N LEU A 595 7.60 5.09 -12.98
CA LEU A 595 8.60 4.27 -12.29
C LEU A 595 8.16 2.81 -12.16
N LEU A 596 6.90 2.58 -11.77
CA LEU A 596 6.30 1.25 -11.67
C LEU A 596 6.24 0.56 -13.04
N ARG A 597 5.94 1.28 -14.12
CA ARG A 597 6.04 0.77 -15.49
C ARG A 597 7.48 0.34 -15.80
N ASN A 598 8.45 1.22 -15.53
CA ASN A 598 9.84 1.07 -15.97
C ASN A 598 10.70 0.10 -15.14
N GLY A 599 10.19 -0.44 -14.03
CA GLY A 599 10.88 -1.52 -13.33
C GLY A 599 10.71 -1.53 -11.82
N ALA A 600 10.30 -0.41 -11.21
CA ALA A 600 10.13 -0.33 -9.77
C ALA A 600 9.10 -1.36 -9.27
N VAL A 601 9.37 -1.92 -8.10
CA VAL A 601 8.49 -2.89 -7.41
C VAL A 601 7.74 -2.28 -6.23
N GLY A 602 8.00 -1.00 -5.94
CA GLY A 602 7.28 -0.21 -4.98
C GLY A 602 7.81 1.21 -4.94
N PHE A 603 6.96 2.14 -4.52
CA PHE A 603 7.32 3.53 -4.28
C PHE A 603 6.67 4.03 -3.00
N GLU A 604 7.42 4.70 -2.12
CA GLU A 604 6.90 5.42 -0.95
C GLU A 604 7.26 6.90 -1.04
N GLY A 605 6.31 7.80 -0.80
CA GLY A 605 6.59 9.25 -0.79
C GLY A 605 5.39 10.10 -0.37
N ASN A 606 5.41 11.39 -0.70
CA ASN A 606 4.46 12.37 -0.17
C ASN A 606 3.48 12.90 -1.24
N ALA A 607 2.19 13.00 -0.89
CA ALA A 607 1.11 13.51 -1.76
C ALA A 607 1.03 15.04 -1.76
N LEU A 608 1.66 15.67 -0.77
CA LEU A 608 1.74 17.11 -0.57
C LEU A 608 3.19 17.52 -0.27
N PRO A 609 3.50 18.83 -0.07
CA PRO A 609 4.84 19.24 0.31
C PRO A 609 5.34 18.51 1.56
N ALA A 610 6.49 17.85 1.44
CA ALA A 610 7.15 17.23 2.57
C ALA A 610 7.62 18.32 3.55
N ILE A 611 7.61 17.99 4.84
CA ILE A 611 8.14 18.85 5.91
C ILE A 611 9.14 18.04 6.73
N ALA A 612 9.98 18.71 7.52
CA ALA A 612 11.06 18.06 8.28
C ALA A 612 10.65 16.82 9.09
N TYR A 613 9.41 16.80 9.60
CA TYR A 613 8.82 15.72 10.38
C TYR A 613 8.67 14.41 9.58
N ASP A 614 8.77 14.44 8.26
CA ASP A 614 8.67 13.27 7.39
C ASP A 614 9.72 12.19 7.68
N GLU A 615 10.92 12.61 8.09
CA GLU A 615 12.06 11.73 8.37
C GLU A 615 11.73 10.63 9.38
N GLN A 616 10.83 10.90 10.35
CA GLN A 616 10.37 9.87 11.28
C GLN A 616 9.81 8.67 10.52
N GLN A 617 8.80 8.90 9.67
CA GLN A 617 8.14 7.83 8.94
C GLN A 617 9.09 7.14 7.98
N ARG A 618 9.96 7.91 7.31
CA ARG A 618 10.99 7.39 6.39
C ARG A 618 11.90 6.37 7.06
N ILE A 619 12.44 6.72 8.24
CA ILE A 619 13.37 5.86 8.98
C ILE A 619 12.64 4.66 9.61
N VAL A 620 11.45 4.85 10.17
CA VAL A 620 10.66 3.72 10.72
C VAL A 620 10.31 2.73 9.62
N PHE A 621 9.93 3.20 8.42
CA PHE A 621 9.70 2.37 7.25
C PHE A 621 10.95 1.56 6.90
N TRP A 622 12.11 2.22 6.74
CA TRP A 622 13.35 1.51 6.39
C TRP A 622 13.81 0.53 7.48
N ASN A 623 13.73 0.88 8.77
CA ASN A 623 14.06 -0.08 9.83
C ASN A 623 13.21 -1.35 9.71
N ALA A 624 11.91 -1.22 9.49
CA ALA A 624 11.02 -2.37 9.32
C ALA A 624 11.35 -3.21 8.08
N ILE A 625 11.65 -2.57 6.94
CA ILE A 625 12.09 -3.27 5.72
C ILE A 625 13.37 -4.05 5.97
N LEU A 626 14.38 -3.43 6.60
CA LEU A 626 15.68 -4.04 6.85
C LEU A 626 15.60 -5.17 7.92
N GLU A 627 14.54 -5.18 8.74
CA GLU A 627 14.16 -6.28 9.63
C GLU A 627 13.41 -7.41 8.91
N GLY A 628 13.06 -7.23 7.63
CA GLY A 628 12.40 -8.23 6.78
C GLY A 628 10.88 -8.11 6.70
N ALA A 629 10.29 -6.98 7.14
CA ALA A 629 8.86 -6.74 6.98
C ALA A 629 8.46 -6.64 5.49
N THR A 630 7.19 -6.95 5.20
CA THR A 630 6.61 -6.60 3.89
C THR A 630 6.49 -5.08 3.74
N LEU A 631 6.38 -4.59 2.51
CA LEU A 631 6.26 -3.15 2.23
C LEU A 631 5.10 -2.50 2.99
N GLY A 632 3.93 -3.15 2.99
CA GLY A 632 2.77 -2.65 3.70
C GLY A 632 2.93 -2.69 5.22
N ARG A 633 3.57 -3.73 5.78
CA ARG A 633 3.81 -3.81 7.24
C ARG A 633 4.82 -2.78 7.71
N ALA A 634 5.84 -2.49 6.90
CA ALA A 634 6.76 -1.39 7.14
C ALA A 634 6.06 -0.02 7.10
N HIS A 635 5.19 0.19 6.11
CA HIS A 635 4.42 1.43 5.98
C HIS A 635 3.43 1.60 7.14
N LEU A 636 2.72 0.53 7.53
CA LEU A 636 1.82 0.53 8.69
C LEU A 636 2.56 0.87 9.99
N ARG A 637 3.75 0.28 10.21
CA ARG A 637 4.57 0.62 11.38
C ARG A 637 4.98 2.09 11.37
N ALA A 638 5.35 2.65 10.22
CA ALA A 638 5.66 4.06 10.09
C ALA A 638 4.45 4.96 10.39
N GLN A 639 3.25 4.58 9.94
CA GLN A 639 2.01 5.27 10.23
C GLN A 639 1.65 5.20 11.73
N ASN A 640 1.66 4.01 12.34
CA ASN A 640 1.33 3.85 13.76
C ASN A 640 2.35 4.56 14.67
N SER A 641 3.63 4.58 14.28
CA SER A 641 4.65 5.38 14.97
C SER A 641 4.34 6.88 14.89
N ALA A 642 3.86 7.37 13.73
CA ALA A 642 3.42 8.76 13.58
C ALA A 642 2.15 9.06 14.38
N VAL A 643 1.17 8.14 14.42
CA VAL A 643 -0.02 8.24 15.29
C VAL A 643 0.40 8.41 16.75
N ALA A 644 1.33 7.57 17.22
CA ALA A 644 1.83 7.66 18.58
C ALA A 644 2.41 9.05 18.88
N VAL A 645 3.17 9.63 17.95
CA VAL A 645 3.73 10.99 18.09
C VAL A 645 2.65 12.07 18.03
N VAL A 646 1.64 11.95 17.17
CA VAL A 646 0.50 12.88 17.09
C VAL A 646 -0.22 12.95 18.43
N LEU A 647 -0.53 11.79 19.01
CA LEU A 647 -1.21 11.68 20.29
C LEU A 647 -0.33 12.16 21.45
N GLU A 648 0.96 11.79 21.46
CA GLU A 648 1.90 12.21 22.51
C GLU A 648 2.14 13.73 22.50
N THR A 649 2.07 14.37 21.32
CA THR A 649 2.29 15.82 21.17
C THR A 649 1.00 16.64 21.15
N ASP A 650 -0.14 16.02 21.45
CA ASP A 650 -1.47 16.65 21.49
C ASP A 650 -1.86 17.34 20.16
N GLN A 651 -1.43 16.77 19.02
CA GLN A 651 -1.62 17.34 17.67
C GLN A 651 -2.84 16.76 16.93
N LEU A 652 -3.75 16.07 17.62
CA LEU A 652 -4.92 15.44 16.96
C LEU A 652 -5.83 16.46 16.27
N ALA A 653 -5.92 17.68 16.80
CA ALA A 653 -6.70 18.77 16.20
C ALA A 653 -6.00 19.42 14.98
N GLY A 654 -4.75 19.05 14.69
CA GLY A 654 -3.90 19.65 13.67
C GLY A 654 -2.48 19.88 14.17
N GLY A 655 -1.54 20.06 13.23
CA GLY A 655 -0.13 20.26 13.52
C GLY A 655 0.78 19.57 12.51
N PRO A 656 2.10 19.78 12.57
CA PRO A 656 3.03 19.17 11.63
C PRO A 656 3.05 17.64 11.66
N ASN A 657 2.94 17.01 12.83
CA ASN A 657 2.89 15.54 12.92
C ASN A 657 1.58 14.99 12.34
N TYR A 658 0.46 15.68 12.62
CA TYR A 658 -0.84 15.32 12.06
C TYR A 658 -0.83 15.45 10.54
N TYR A 659 -0.32 16.57 10.02
CA TYR A 659 -0.12 16.77 8.59
C TYR A 659 0.71 15.63 7.97
N GLN A 660 1.84 15.31 8.59
CA GLN A 660 2.75 14.28 8.07
C GLN A 660 2.11 12.89 8.02
N LEU A 661 1.33 12.52 9.04
CA LEU A 661 0.63 11.22 9.11
C LEU A 661 -0.15 10.92 7.82
N TYR A 662 -0.88 11.90 7.30
CA TYR A 662 -1.83 11.68 6.20
C TYR A 662 -1.21 11.81 4.80
N ILE A 663 -0.10 12.53 4.63
CA ILE A 663 0.40 12.85 3.29
C ILE A 663 1.28 11.75 2.70
N ARG A 664 1.75 10.80 3.50
CA ARG A 664 2.66 9.74 3.04
C ARG A 664 1.87 8.56 2.48
N GLY A 665 2.22 8.11 1.28
CA GLY A 665 1.53 7.02 0.58
C GLY A 665 2.49 5.94 0.07
N LEU A 666 2.03 4.69 0.12
CA LEU A 666 2.70 3.52 -0.44
C LEU A 666 2.04 3.08 -1.75
N PHE A 667 2.81 3.09 -2.83
CA PHE A 667 2.42 2.58 -4.14
C PHE A 667 3.15 1.27 -4.42
N ALA A 668 2.60 0.17 -3.91
CA ALA A 668 3.20 -1.14 -4.03
C ALA A 668 2.18 -2.28 -3.84
N ASP A 669 2.63 -3.53 -4.06
CA ASP A 669 1.99 -4.70 -3.45
C ASP A 669 2.39 -4.71 -1.97
N PRO A 670 1.46 -4.47 -1.02
CA PRO A 670 1.77 -4.38 0.40
C PRO A 670 2.31 -5.68 1.00
N ALA A 671 2.09 -6.83 0.35
CA ALA A 671 2.60 -8.13 0.78
C ALA A 671 3.95 -8.50 0.16
N LEU A 672 4.54 -7.65 -0.69
CA LEU A 672 5.91 -7.85 -1.17
C LEU A 672 6.89 -7.69 0.00
N ALA A 673 7.79 -8.66 0.18
CA ALA A 673 8.98 -8.53 1.02
C ALA A 673 10.21 -8.43 0.12
N LEU A 674 11.09 -7.47 0.41
CA LEU A 674 12.34 -7.34 -0.32
C LEU A 674 13.36 -8.38 0.12
N ARG A 675 14.29 -8.69 -0.79
CA ARG A 675 15.48 -9.45 -0.41
C ARG A 675 16.40 -8.56 0.41
N ILE A 676 16.69 -8.96 1.64
CA ILE A 676 17.75 -8.36 2.47
C ILE A 676 19.03 -9.20 2.32
N PRO A 677 20.20 -8.61 1.98
CA PRO A 677 21.41 -9.37 1.66
C PRO A 677 21.96 -10.21 2.82
N SER A 678 21.90 -9.69 4.05
CA SER A 678 22.32 -10.40 5.26
C SER A 678 21.53 -9.94 6.49
N PRO A 679 21.54 -10.72 7.58
CA PRO A 679 21.14 -10.20 8.89
C PRO A 679 21.96 -8.94 9.28
N PRO A 680 21.46 -8.11 10.21
CA PRO A 680 22.19 -6.97 10.74
C PRO A 680 23.55 -7.36 11.34
N LYS A 681 24.62 -6.62 11.01
CA LYS A 681 25.97 -6.78 11.59
C LYS A 681 26.06 -6.23 13.02
N SER A 682 25.32 -5.17 13.32
CA SER A 682 25.13 -4.63 14.66
C SER A 682 23.70 -4.84 15.12
N ALA A 683 23.52 -5.23 16.39
CA ALA A 683 22.20 -5.39 16.98
C ALA A 683 21.40 -4.07 16.93
N PRO A 684 20.15 -4.09 16.44
CA PRO A 684 19.30 -2.91 16.46
C PRO A 684 18.87 -2.56 17.89
N ALA A 685 18.37 -1.34 18.06
CA ALA A 685 17.58 -0.96 19.22
C ALA A 685 16.39 -1.92 19.35
N ARG A 686 16.04 -2.27 20.58
CA ARG A 686 14.99 -3.26 20.84
C ARG A 686 14.35 -3.05 22.20
N VAL A 687 13.20 -3.67 22.36
CA VAL A 687 12.40 -3.65 23.58
C VAL A 687 12.23 -5.08 24.06
N GLU A 688 12.51 -5.33 25.34
CA GLU A 688 12.30 -6.63 25.98
C GLU A 688 11.30 -6.44 27.13
N ALA A 689 10.28 -7.29 27.21
CA ALA A 689 9.30 -7.28 28.28
C ALA A 689 9.41 -8.58 29.10
N ASN A 690 9.56 -8.46 30.42
CA ASN A 690 9.61 -9.57 31.36
C ASN A 690 8.72 -9.26 32.58
N GLY A 691 7.48 -9.73 32.54
CA GLY A 691 6.49 -9.46 33.59
C GLY A 691 6.11 -7.98 33.64
N ASP A 692 6.42 -7.34 34.76
CA ASP A 692 6.21 -5.91 35.01
C ASP A 692 7.43 -5.05 34.66
N LEU A 693 8.50 -5.63 34.10
CA LEU A 693 9.70 -4.92 33.68
C LEU A 693 9.76 -4.83 32.15
N VAL A 694 9.91 -3.61 31.62
CA VAL A 694 10.22 -3.38 30.21
C VAL A 694 11.58 -2.70 30.09
N SER A 695 12.50 -3.31 29.34
CA SER A 695 13.83 -2.78 29.07
C SER A 695 13.94 -2.30 27.63
N VAL A 696 14.38 -1.06 27.45
CA VAL A 696 14.61 -0.44 26.14
C VAL A 696 16.11 -0.30 25.93
N TYR A 697 16.62 -0.95 24.89
CA TYR A 697 18.05 -1.01 24.57
C TYR A 697 18.40 -0.10 23.41
N ALA A 698 19.56 0.55 23.52
CA ALA A 698 20.16 1.29 22.42
C ALA A 698 20.60 0.32 21.31
N PRO A 699 20.74 0.80 20.06
CA PRO A 699 21.45 0.02 19.06
C PRO A 699 22.91 -0.18 19.50
N ALA A 700 23.48 -1.33 19.16
CA ALA A 700 24.88 -1.62 19.49
C ALA A 700 25.88 -0.67 18.79
N GLN A 701 25.44 0.00 17.73
CA GLN A 701 26.25 0.98 17.00
C GLN A 701 25.44 2.23 16.65
N TRP A 702 26.07 3.38 16.87
CA TRP A 702 25.59 4.69 16.45
C TRP A 702 26.49 5.24 15.34
N TRP A 703 25.89 5.83 14.31
CA TRP A 703 26.60 6.42 13.18
C TRP A 703 26.29 7.91 13.08
N PRO A 704 27.22 8.80 13.51
CA PRO A 704 27.19 10.19 13.10
C PRO A 704 27.40 10.26 11.59
N VAL A 705 26.43 10.79 10.85
CA VAL A 705 26.49 10.93 9.40
C VAL A 705 26.48 12.40 9.04
N LYS A 706 27.54 12.86 8.36
CA LYS A 706 27.58 14.20 7.77
C LYS A 706 26.53 14.28 6.67
N ILE A 707 25.57 15.18 6.79
CA ILE A 707 24.51 15.31 5.79
C ILE A 707 24.97 16.10 4.59
N ARG A 708 24.29 15.87 3.46
CA ARG A 708 24.34 16.77 2.32
C ARG A 708 23.36 17.92 2.55
N VAL A 709 23.89 19.04 3.05
CA VAL A 709 23.08 20.23 3.34
C VAL A 709 22.40 20.71 2.06
N PRO A 710 21.06 20.83 2.03
CA PRO A 710 20.34 21.36 0.87
C PRO A 710 20.82 22.76 0.50
N GLU A 711 20.87 23.08 -0.79
CA GLU A 711 21.38 24.38 -1.26
C GLU A 711 20.54 25.56 -0.76
N ASP A 712 19.28 25.30 -0.43
CA ASP A 712 18.35 26.30 0.11
C ASP A 712 18.62 26.67 1.57
N TRP A 713 19.42 25.88 2.28
CA TRP A 713 19.84 26.17 3.65
C TRP A 713 21.01 27.15 3.62
N LYS A 714 20.75 28.37 3.11
CA LYS A 714 21.77 29.39 2.81
C LYS A 714 22.72 29.68 3.97
N LYS A 715 22.23 29.61 5.22
CA LYS A 715 23.04 29.82 6.44
C LYS A 715 24.07 28.71 6.69
N TRP A 716 23.86 27.54 6.09
CA TRP A 716 24.64 26.32 6.23
C TRP A 716 25.37 25.91 4.95
N ASN A 717 25.31 26.73 3.90
CA ASN A 717 26.07 26.48 2.69
C ASN A 717 27.58 26.41 3.00
N GLY A 718 28.22 25.30 2.62
CA GLY A 718 29.64 25.03 2.89
C GLY A 718 29.98 24.71 4.35
N LYS A 719 28.98 24.56 5.24
CA LYS A 719 29.17 24.15 6.63
C LYS A 719 28.85 22.68 6.81
N ASP A 720 29.43 22.11 7.85
CA ASP A 720 29.16 20.74 8.24
C ASP A 720 27.94 20.68 9.15
N LEU A 721 27.03 19.76 8.86
CA LEU A 721 25.94 19.40 9.74
C LEU A 721 25.84 17.87 9.75
N TYR A 722 25.49 17.32 10.89
CA TYR A 722 25.44 15.88 11.11
C TYR A 722 24.05 15.48 11.61
N VAL A 723 23.71 14.23 11.33
CA VAL A 723 22.58 13.52 11.94
C VAL A 723 23.09 12.23 12.57
N LEU A 724 22.29 11.65 13.47
CA LEU A 724 22.65 10.41 14.13
C LEU A 724 21.75 9.28 13.65
N ARG A 725 22.35 8.17 13.22
CA ARG A 725 21.62 6.98 12.78
C ARG A 725 21.96 5.80 13.66
N GLY A 726 21.00 4.92 13.87
CA GLY A 726 21.15 3.64 14.55
C GLY A 726 20.02 2.73 14.14
N ALA A 727 20.30 1.44 13.92
CA ALA A 727 19.27 0.49 13.50
C ALA A 727 18.18 0.39 14.59
N GLY A 728 16.90 0.43 14.20
CA GLY A 728 15.77 0.41 15.14
C GLY A 728 15.48 1.74 15.86
N THR A 729 16.17 2.82 15.50
CA THR A 729 15.94 4.18 16.04
C THR A 729 15.24 5.04 14.99
N PHE A 730 14.57 6.12 15.40
CA PHE A 730 13.99 7.09 14.47
C PHE A 730 14.21 8.53 14.94
N PRO A 731 14.30 9.50 14.00
CA PRO A 731 14.42 10.90 14.32
C PRO A 731 13.06 11.57 14.50
N ASN A 732 12.98 12.52 15.43
CA ASN A 732 11.94 13.54 15.50
C ASN A 732 12.56 14.87 15.09
N ARG A 733 12.16 15.40 13.93
CA ARG A 733 12.72 16.62 13.35
C ARG A 733 11.78 17.80 13.47
N HIS A 734 12.34 18.99 13.67
CA HIS A 734 11.58 20.23 13.65
C HIS A 734 12.46 21.42 13.28
N TRP A 735 11.87 22.40 12.61
CA TRP A 735 12.57 23.61 12.21
C TRP A 735 12.80 24.53 13.41
N ILE A 736 14.04 24.97 13.64
CA ILE A 736 14.42 25.81 14.80
C ILE A 736 14.77 27.27 14.47
N GLY A 737 14.56 27.72 13.21
CA GLY A 737 14.85 29.10 12.80
C GLY A 737 16.35 29.44 12.61
N GLU A 738 17.25 28.55 13.05
CA GLU A 738 18.70 28.65 12.84
C GLU A 738 19.15 28.31 11.41
N GLY A 739 18.19 28.01 10.53
CA GLY A 739 18.44 27.69 9.12
C GLY A 739 18.71 26.21 8.84
N TYR A 740 18.41 25.33 9.80
CA TYR A 740 18.43 23.88 9.67
C TYR A 740 17.35 23.24 10.55
N ASP A 741 17.07 21.97 10.32
CA ASP A 741 16.17 21.15 11.14
C ASP A 741 16.91 20.51 12.33
N ALA A 742 16.43 20.80 13.54
CA ALA A 742 16.89 20.09 14.72
C ALA A 742 16.37 18.65 14.70
N GLU A 743 17.20 17.70 15.12
CA GLU A 743 16.90 16.28 15.12
C GLU A 743 17.15 15.67 16.50
N GLU A 744 16.13 15.00 17.02
CA GLU A 744 16.22 14.21 18.25
C GLU A 744 16.00 12.73 17.94
N THR A 745 16.90 11.86 18.37
CA THR A 745 16.82 10.43 18.07
C THR A 745 16.14 9.64 19.19
N TYR A 746 15.11 8.87 18.84
CA TYR A 746 14.30 8.08 19.76
C TYR A 746 14.33 6.58 19.40
N VAL A 747 14.02 5.76 20.39
CA VAL A 747 13.58 4.37 20.23
C VAL A 747 12.10 4.30 20.56
N GLU A 748 11.33 3.59 19.75
CA GLU A 748 9.92 3.31 20.04
C GLU A 748 9.84 2.13 21.00
N ALA A 749 9.31 2.38 22.19
CA ALA A 749 9.04 1.35 23.18
C ALA A 749 7.60 0.88 23.07
N THR A 750 7.41 -0.44 22.93
CA THR A 750 6.09 -1.05 22.74
C THR A 750 5.85 -2.20 23.73
N LEU A 751 4.67 -2.27 24.33
CA LEU A 751 4.22 -3.39 25.16
C LEU A 751 2.83 -3.84 24.73
N ARG A 752 2.72 -5.04 24.14
CA ARG A 752 1.41 -5.67 23.86
C ARG A 752 0.99 -6.60 25.00
N THR A 753 -0.20 -6.40 25.54
CA THR A 753 -0.71 -7.13 26.71
C THR A 753 -2.24 -7.13 26.76
N ALA A 754 -2.84 -8.17 27.34
CA ALA A 754 -4.28 -8.19 27.64
C ALA A 754 -4.64 -7.38 28.91
N ARG A 755 -3.66 -7.12 29.78
CA ARG A 755 -3.86 -6.39 31.04
C ARG A 755 -3.76 -4.88 30.79
N LYS A 756 -4.66 -4.11 31.38
CA LYS A 756 -4.58 -2.66 31.33
C LYS A 756 -3.40 -2.15 32.15
N VAL A 757 -2.62 -1.24 31.59
CA VAL A 757 -1.50 -0.57 32.27
C VAL A 757 -2.04 0.64 33.02
N LYS A 758 -1.83 0.64 34.35
CA LYS A 758 -2.15 1.74 35.26
C LYS A 758 -1.07 2.81 35.25
N SER A 759 0.19 2.43 35.23
CA SER A 759 1.32 3.36 35.17
C SER A 759 2.60 2.73 34.61
N ILE A 760 3.47 3.58 34.08
CA ILE A 760 4.82 3.26 33.62
C ILE A 760 5.79 4.17 34.37
N GLU A 761 6.78 3.59 35.05
CA GLU A 761 7.77 4.32 35.85
C GLU A 761 9.18 4.02 35.34
N GLN A 762 9.91 5.04 34.88
CA GLN A 762 11.31 4.90 34.52
C GLN A 762 12.17 4.68 35.78
N MET A 763 12.97 3.61 35.81
CA MET A 763 13.71 3.22 37.00
C MET A 763 15.05 3.96 37.17
N GLN A 764 15.65 4.43 36.08
CA GLN A 764 16.90 5.19 36.08
C GLN A 764 16.68 6.69 35.92
N ASN A 765 17.64 7.49 36.39
CA ASN A 765 17.68 8.95 36.23
C ASN A 765 18.90 9.35 35.38
N PRO A 766 18.86 9.15 34.04
CA PRO A 766 19.97 9.53 33.18
C PRO A 766 20.11 11.07 33.07
N PRO A 767 21.27 11.58 32.62
CA PRO A 767 21.43 13.02 32.36
C PRO A 767 20.37 13.53 31.36
N LYS A 768 19.81 14.71 31.61
CA LYS A 768 18.93 15.36 30.62
C LYS A 768 19.71 15.63 29.32
N PRO A 769 19.07 15.49 28.14
CA PRO A 769 17.64 15.22 27.90
C PRO A 769 17.29 13.71 27.75
N LEU A 770 18.13 12.78 28.19
CA LEU A 770 17.87 11.35 28.05
C LEU A 770 16.67 10.89 28.92
N GLY A 771 16.02 9.81 28.50
CA GLY A 771 14.81 9.28 29.12
C GLY A 771 13.60 9.31 28.19
N TRP A 772 12.44 8.94 28.73
CA TRP A 772 11.16 9.08 28.04
C TRP A 772 10.50 10.44 28.27
N THR A 773 9.46 10.73 27.50
CA THR A 773 8.71 11.99 27.56
C THR A 773 7.68 12.06 28.69
N GLY A 774 7.50 10.97 29.44
CA GLY A 774 6.49 10.86 30.49
C GLY A 774 5.06 10.61 29.98
N LYS A 775 4.89 10.43 28.67
CA LYS A 775 3.61 10.14 28.02
C LYS A 775 3.63 8.74 27.41
N CYS A 776 2.47 8.08 27.45
CA CYS A 776 2.22 6.79 26.83
C CYS A 776 0.85 6.83 26.17
N VAL A 777 0.72 6.16 25.02
CA VAL A 777 -0.54 6.03 24.29
C VAL A 777 -0.87 4.55 24.12
N ALA A 778 -2.14 4.22 23.91
CA ALA A 778 -2.61 2.85 23.77
C ALA A 778 -3.37 2.68 22.45
N ASP A 779 -3.07 1.58 21.77
CA ASP A 779 -3.74 1.02 20.60
C ASP A 779 -4.56 -0.18 21.08
N GLU A 780 -5.87 -0.21 20.81
CA GLU A 780 -6.79 -1.28 21.22
C GLU A 780 -7.03 -2.31 20.11
N HIS A 781 -6.73 -3.59 20.38
CA HIS A 781 -6.82 -4.64 19.36
C HIS A 781 -8.14 -5.40 19.46
N ALA A 782 -8.64 -5.87 18.31
CA ALA A 782 -9.87 -6.68 18.23
C ALA A 782 -9.82 -8.01 19.04
N ASP A 783 -8.63 -8.52 19.35
CA ASP A 783 -8.43 -9.70 20.20
C ASP A 783 -8.48 -9.39 21.71
N GLY A 784 -8.78 -8.14 22.09
CA GLY A 784 -8.86 -7.65 23.46
C GLY A 784 -7.51 -7.26 24.07
N THR A 785 -6.40 -7.43 23.35
CA THR A 785 -5.10 -6.92 23.77
C THR A 785 -4.96 -5.42 23.48
N ARG A 786 -3.97 -4.79 24.10
CA ARG A 786 -3.58 -3.39 23.86
C ARG A 786 -2.09 -3.33 23.58
N THR A 787 -1.69 -2.47 22.64
CA THR A 787 -0.29 -2.11 22.46
C THR A 787 -0.05 -0.72 23.04
N TYR A 788 0.80 -0.64 24.05
CA TYR A 788 1.21 0.63 24.66
C TYR A 788 2.47 1.15 23.98
N HIS A 789 2.46 2.40 23.53
CA HIS A 789 3.57 3.06 22.84
C HIS A 789 4.10 4.24 23.67
N TRP A 790 5.41 4.34 23.82
CA TRP A 790 6.09 5.53 24.32
C TRP A 790 7.47 5.70 23.69
N ARG A 791 7.98 6.92 23.66
CA ARG A 791 9.29 7.24 23.04
C ARG A 791 10.38 7.38 24.09
N VAL A 792 11.55 6.85 23.77
CA VAL A 792 12.71 6.87 24.68
C VAL A 792 13.93 7.44 23.99
N ARG A 793 14.52 8.49 24.55
CA ARG A 793 15.78 9.08 24.11
C ARG A 793 16.95 8.43 24.86
N LEU A 794 17.74 7.65 24.14
CA LEU A 794 18.93 6.96 24.68
C LEU A 794 20.24 7.67 24.33
N VAL A 795 20.18 8.73 23.51
CA VAL A 795 21.34 9.49 23.07
C VAL A 795 21.02 10.98 22.94
N ASP A 796 22.01 11.80 23.28
CA ASP A 796 22.01 13.24 23.08
C ASP A 796 23.14 13.61 22.13
N PHE A 797 22.84 14.37 21.08
CA PHE A 797 23.71 14.55 19.92
C PHE A 797 23.78 16.02 19.49
N ASP A 798 25.00 16.51 19.32
CA ASP A 798 25.30 17.86 18.84
C ASP A 798 25.43 17.81 17.31
N GLN A 799 24.35 18.17 16.59
CA GLN A 799 24.31 18.14 15.12
C GLN A 799 25.37 19.03 14.46
N PRO A 800 25.64 20.28 14.89
CA PRO A 800 26.73 21.08 14.34
C PRO A 800 28.13 20.44 14.49
N ARG A 801 28.39 19.77 15.61
CA ARG A 801 29.72 19.17 15.89
C ARG A 801 29.86 17.72 15.45
N GLY A 802 28.75 17.02 15.22
CA GLY A 802 28.75 15.59 14.91
C GLY A 802 29.15 14.70 16.10
N THR A 803 28.97 15.18 17.33
CA THR A 803 29.44 14.50 18.55
C THR A 803 28.28 14.07 19.44
N ILE A 804 28.36 12.84 19.97
CA ILE A 804 27.47 12.37 21.04
C ILE A 804 27.89 13.02 22.36
N LEU A 805 26.98 13.75 23.00
CA LEU A 805 27.20 14.42 24.29
C LEU A 805 26.96 13.45 25.45
N HIS A 806 25.84 12.73 25.40
CA HIS A 806 25.44 11.74 26.40
C HIS A 806 24.82 10.52 25.72
N ARG A 807 25.00 9.33 26.31
CA ARG A 807 24.31 8.12 25.88
C ARG A 807 24.12 7.13 27.03
N VAL A 808 23.10 6.29 26.91
CA VAL A 808 22.87 5.14 27.79
C VAL A 808 22.58 3.91 26.92
N GLU A 809 23.07 2.75 27.34
CA GLU A 809 22.87 1.50 26.58
C GLU A 809 21.49 0.88 26.82
N ARG A 810 20.87 1.18 27.98
CA ARG A 810 19.59 0.63 28.41
C ARG A 810 18.88 1.57 29.37
N LEU A 811 17.56 1.64 29.28
CA LEU A 811 16.67 2.17 30.30
C LEU A 811 15.58 1.14 30.61
N ASP A 812 15.24 1.02 31.89
CA ASP A 812 14.23 0.09 32.40
C ASP A 812 13.00 0.85 32.91
N TYR A 813 11.84 0.24 32.69
CA TYR A 813 10.53 0.78 33.03
C TYR A 813 9.75 -0.27 33.82
N ARG A 814 9.21 0.12 34.97
CA ARG A 814 8.28 -0.69 35.75
C ARG A 814 6.85 -0.40 35.31
N ILE A 815 6.10 -1.46 35.03
CA ILE A 815 4.72 -1.43 34.57
C ILE A 815 3.81 -1.86 35.71
N THR A 816 2.98 -0.95 36.19
CA THR A 816 1.90 -1.32 37.10
C THR A 816 0.65 -1.55 36.28
N PHE A 817 0.00 -2.71 36.47
CA PHE A 817 -1.26 -3.02 35.80
C PHE A 817 -2.44 -2.65 36.71
N GLU A 818 -3.63 -2.50 36.13
CA GLU A 818 -4.88 -2.45 36.89
C GLU A 818 -5.17 -3.82 37.53
N ASP A 819 -5.83 -3.80 38.70
CA ASP A 819 -6.21 -4.98 39.48
C ASP A 819 -7.32 -5.81 38.83
#